data_AF-A0A6G0IRC4-F1
#
_entry.id   AF-A0A6G0IRC4-F1
#
_cell.length_a   1.000
_cell.length_b   1.000
_cell.length_c   1.000
_cell.angle_alpha   90.00
_cell.angle_beta   90.00
_cell.angle_gamma   90.00
#
_symmetry.space_group_name_H-M   'P 1'
#
loop_
_entity.id
_entity.type
_entity.pdbx_description
1 polymer ?
#
loop_
_entity_poly.entity_id
_entity_poly.type
_entity_poly.pdbx_seq_one_letter_code
_entity_poly.pdbx_strand_id
1 'polypeptide(L)'
;MDTDLTFSSRRSPVVCLHGCVASNQPLASNVGLDILKRGGNAADAAVAIAAALAVTEPCSTGPGGDAFCLFYDANTGEIRGINGSGRSPRAQTLDFLKGRGYTAEAPPSPFDAVYVTVPGAPACWCDAIQLFGSHKLSLQEVLRGAVELAEVGFPVGEVAAHHWANWVAALRDAGKELGGDLLIDGHTPRCGQVFRNPALAQTLKELGERGKPAFYQGRVAQAIIDVINRNGGVMTLDDLSSHDSEVITPISTEFKGVRLWEPPPNSQGLAALLLLNILDSFPLKAMGHNSSDYIHVLVEAVRLAMTDAQRYLGDPDHVTIPLDTLLDKGYSNQQVQRISMDRAMEHVEPGLMTGSDTVYFCVIDSQGNACSFVNSNYMGFGSGLVPKDCGFSLQNRGANFTLCPNHVNCVDGSKRPYHTIIPALLTDCATESQKPRLLAALGVMGGFMQPQGHVQVLLNMMEFGMNPQRALDAPRVYVHYDHKTDQWLVNLEEGVDKEVAEELRRRGHKVNWPVTGHKRSQFGRGQIITVGIGGTLLSIKLIIHPGSLGLALLPLALCCIVANLLLLFPMGEIDYVQQDRLASYIWYFGGLGGGGLLMLIPSVVFITLGKCDCCWNESLMMCGSVLAAVVGLLGSAYCFVISGFILVQGPQCFTSKGWSYPFANQGGRYLLQPDTWSGCLQPVHIVEWNVTLLCLLLGLAVLEFIICLLQLGNGLVNAVCRPCCYKQEYSLNA
;
A
#
# COMPACT_ATOMS: atom_id res chain seq x y z
N MET A 1 3.44 2.72 30.70
CA MET A 1 2.32 1.76 30.73
C MET A 1 1.79 1.72 29.32
N ASP A 2 1.97 0.60 28.62
CA ASP A 2 1.46 0.43 27.26
C ASP A 2 -0.06 0.33 27.34
N THR A 3 -0.74 1.35 26.80
CA THR A 3 -2.20 1.56 26.87
C THR A 3 -2.79 1.53 25.46
N ASP A 4 -2.15 0.78 24.55
CA ASP A 4 -2.53 0.74 23.15
C ASP A 4 -3.83 -0.05 22.95
N LEU A 5 -4.93 0.69 22.77
CA LEU A 5 -6.14 0.19 22.13
C LEU A 5 -5.82 -0.09 20.65
N THR A 6 -5.57 -1.35 20.32
CA THR A 6 -5.32 -1.78 18.93
C THR A 6 -6.65 -1.98 18.19
N PHE A 7 -6.81 -1.29 17.06
CA PHE A 7 -7.96 -1.44 16.17
C PHE A 7 -7.53 -2.15 14.88
N SER A 8 -8.33 -3.09 14.38
CA SER A 8 -8.12 -3.70 13.06
C SER A 8 -8.93 -2.97 11.99
N SER A 9 -8.31 -2.63 10.87
CA SER A 9 -9.01 -2.03 9.71
C SER A 9 -9.67 -3.07 8.83
N ARG A 10 -10.62 -2.61 8.00
CA ARG A 10 -11.11 -3.37 6.85
C ARG A 10 -11.19 -2.44 5.65
N ARG A 11 -10.88 -2.97 4.47
CA ARG A 11 -11.08 -2.31 3.18
C ARG A 11 -12.06 -3.13 2.37
N SER A 12 -13.01 -2.45 1.75
CA SER A 12 -13.79 -3.09 0.67
C SER A 12 -13.03 -2.91 -0.64
N PRO A 13 -13.10 -3.90 -1.56
CA PRO A 13 -12.67 -3.68 -2.93
C PRO A 13 -13.31 -2.43 -3.54
N VAL A 14 -12.54 -1.61 -4.27
CA VAL A 14 -13.10 -0.52 -5.07
C VAL A 14 -13.67 -1.11 -6.35
N VAL A 15 -14.88 -0.71 -6.74
CA VAL A 15 -15.57 -1.21 -7.93
C VAL A 15 -15.86 -0.04 -8.86
N CYS A 16 -15.59 -0.20 -10.16
CA CYS A 16 -15.79 0.86 -11.16
C CYS A 16 -16.03 0.27 -12.57
N LEU A 17 -16.51 1.11 -13.50
CA LEU A 17 -16.88 0.71 -14.87
C LEU A 17 -15.98 1.30 -15.96
N HIS A 18 -15.42 2.49 -15.74
CA HIS A 18 -14.81 3.31 -16.81
C HIS A 18 -13.28 3.41 -16.69
N GLY A 19 -12.67 2.44 -16.04
CA GLY A 19 -11.25 2.38 -15.79
C GLY A 19 -10.92 2.47 -14.31
N CYS A 20 -9.79 1.88 -13.94
CA CYS A 20 -9.28 1.93 -12.59
C CYS A 20 -7.77 2.04 -12.52
N VAL A 21 -7.31 2.73 -11.48
CA VAL A 21 -5.90 2.91 -11.14
C VAL A 21 -5.66 2.33 -9.75
N ALA A 22 -4.53 1.63 -9.59
CA ALA A 22 -4.05 1.15 -8.29
C ALA A 22 -2.55 1.46 -8.16
N SER A 23 -2.19 2.32 -7.19
CA SER A 23 -0.80 2.62 -6.84
C SER A 23 -0.63 2.84 -5.34
N ASN A 24 0.60 2.78 -4.86
CA ASN A 24 0.93 2.95 -3.44
C ASN A 24 0.76 4.41 -2.92
N GLN A 25 0.73 5.44 -3.79
CA GLN A 25 0.44 6.84 -3.42
C GLN A 25 -0.91 7.35 -3.95
N PRO A 26 -1.80 7.89 -3.08
CA PRO A 26 -3.07 8.46 -3.53
C PRO A 26 -2.92 9.62 -4.53
N LEU A 27 -1.92 10.49 -4.35
CA LEU A 27 -1.67 11.60 -5.28
C LEU A 27 -1.29 11.08 -6.67
N ALA A 28 -0.44 10.06 -6.75
CA ALA A 28 -0.09 9.43 -8.01
C ALA A 28 -1.29 8.69 -8.63
N SER A 29 -2.12 8.02 -7.83
CA SER A 29 -3.37 7.42 -8.30
C SER A 29 -4.31 8.45 -8.93
N ASN A 30 -4.43 9.64 -8.32
CA ASN A 30 -5.24 10.74 -8.84
C ASN A 30 -4.69 11.28 -10.17
N VAL A 31 -3.36 11.45 -10.28
CA VAL A 31 -2.73 11.87 -11.54
C VAL A 31 -3.06 10.88 -12.67
N GLY A 32 -2.95 9.56 -12.42
CA GLY A 32 -3.35 8.55 -13.40
C GLY A 32 -4.83 8.60 -13.77
N LEU A 33 -5.71 8.80 -12.78
CA LEU A 33 -7.14 8.92 -13.01
C LEU A 33 -7.49 10.16 -13.85
N ASP A 34 -6.80 11.27 -13.65
CA ASP A 34 -7.01 12.49 -14.42
C ASP A 34 -6.56 12.33 -15.88
N ILE A 35 -5.53 11.52 -16.14
CA ILE A 35 -5.15 11.13 -17.51
C ILE A 35 -6.25 10.30 -18.18
N LEU A 36 -6.81 9.30 -17.48
CA LEU A 36 -7.94 8.52 -18.01
C LEU A 36 -9.15 9.43 -18.32
N LYS A 37 -9.49 10.35 -17.41
CA LYS A 37 -10.59 11.32 -17.61
C LYS A 37 -10.37 12.25 -18.80
N ARG A 38 -9.12 12.58 -19.12
CA ARG A 38 -8.74 13.39 -20.29
C ARG A 38 -8.70 12.59 -21.60
N GLY A 39 -9.07 11.30 -21.55
CA GLY A 39 -9.14 10.44 -22.72
C GLY A 39 -7.87 9.64 -23.00
N GLY A 40 -6.87 9.70 -22.11
CA GLY A 40 -5.72 8.80 -22.14
C GLY A 40 -6.13 7.35 -21.86
N ASN A 41 -5.28 6.40 -22.25
CA ASN A 41 -5.48 4.97 -22.02
C ASN A 41 -4.66 4.45 -20.84
N ALA A 42 -4.67 3.13 -20.62
CA ALA A 42 -3.95 2.51 -19.52
C ALA A 42 -2.43 2.78 -19.52
N ALA A 43 -1.78 2.86 -20.69
CA ALA A 43 -0.35 3.17 -20.79
C ALA A 43 -0.06 4.63 -20.47
N ASP A 44 -0.88 5.56 -20.99
CA ASP A 44 -0.75 7.00 -20.68
C ASP A 44 -0.85 7.24 -19.17
N ALA A 45 -1.87 6.66 -18.53
CA ALA A 45 -2.08 6.79 -17.10
C ALA A 45 -0.96 6.14 -16.28
N ALA A 46 -0.45 4.97 -16.71
CA ALA A 46 0.67 4.30 -16.05
C ALA A 46 1.93 5.19 -16.04
N VAL A 47 2.32 5.77 -17.18
CA VAL A 47 3.50 6.65 -17.25
C VAL A 47 3.33 7.90 -16.39
N ALA A 48 2.12 8.49 -16.35
CA ALA A 48 1.84 9.62 -15.48
C ALA A 48 1.95 9.26 -13.99
N ILE A 49 1.50 8.06 -13.60
CA ILE A 49 1.69 7.53 -12.25
C ILE A 49 3.18 7.33 -11.95
N ALA A 50 3.95 6.76 -12.87
CA ALA A 50 5.39 6.54 -12.71
C ALA A 50 6.11 7.87 -12.40
N ALA A 51 5.83 8.91 -13.18
CA ALA A 51 6.39 10.23 -12.99
C ALA A 51 5.93 10.88 -11.69
N ALA A 52 4.66 10.73 -11.31
CA ALA A 52 4.16 11.26 -10.04
C ALA A 52 4.78 10.54 -8.82
N LEU A 53 5.08 9.24 -8.94
CA LEU A 53 5.79 8.47 -7.92
C LEU A 53 7.25 8.86 -7.81
N ALA A 54 7.91 9.25 -8.90
CA ALA A 54 9.25 9.84 -8.84
C ALA A 54 9.32 11.10 -7.96
N VAL A 55 8.22 11.85 -7.87
CA VAL A 55 8.11 13.04 -7.01
C VAL A 55 7.70 12.69 -5.59
N THR A 56 6.72 11.78 -5.45
CA THR A 56 6.06 11.50 -4.17
C THR A 56 6.71 10.40 -3.34
N GLU A 57 7.50 9.52 -3.96
CA GLU A 57 8.28 8.46 -3.32
C GLU A 57 9.70 8.32 -3.92
N PRO A 58 10.54 9.37 -3.88
CA PRO A 58 11.86 9.37 -4.50
C PRO A 58 12.85 8.38 -3.85
N CYS A 59 12.55 7.90 -2.64
CA CYS A 59 13.29 6.85 -1.94
C CYS A 59 12.90 5.43 -2.39
N SER A 60 12.15 5.27 -3.48
CA SER A 60 11.78 3.95 -4.03
C SER A 60 11.90 3.90 -5.55
N THR A 61 11.82 5.04 -6.23
CA THR A 61 11.77 5.14 -7.68
C THR A 61 12.21 6.51 -8.19
N GLY A 62 12.51 6.62 -9.48
CA GLY A 62 12.75 7.89 -10.15
C GLY A 62 13.24 7.74 -11.59
N PRO A 63 13.51 8.87 -12.29
CA PRO A 63 14.14 8.88 -13.61
C PRO A 63 15.56 8.30 -13.61
N GLY A 64 16.22 8.27 -12.45
CA GLY A 64 17.54 7.67 -12.28
C GLY A 64 17.53 6.15 -12.11
N GLY A 65 16.39 5.49 -12.25
CA GLY A 65 16.24 4.04 -12.15
C GLY A 65 15.81 3.36 -13.44
N ASP A 66 15.27 2.15 -13.31
CA ASP A 66 14.81 1.29 -14.39
C ASP A 66 13.31 1.01 -14.30
N ALA A 67 12.72 0.54 -15.41
CA ALA A 67 11.31 0.20 -15.48
C ALA A 67 11.02 -1.05 -16.33
N PHE A 68 9.98 -1.79 -15.97
CA PHE A 68 9.38 -2.83 -16.80
C PHE A 68 7.87 -2.58 -16.91
N CYS A 69 7.32 -2.93 -18.07
CA CYS A 69 5.90 -2.78 -18.36
C CYS A 69 5.39 -4.03 -19.09
N LEU A 70 4.23 -4.54 -18.69
CA LEU A 70 3.41 -5.45 -19.49
C LEU A 70 2.11 -4.74 -19.87
N PHE A 71 1.77 -4.77 -21.15
CA PHE A 71 0.58 -4.16 -21.72
C PHE A 71 -0.29 -5.23 -22.40
N TYR A 72 -1.56 -5.29 -21.98
CA TYR A 72 -2.60 -6.10 -22.62
C TYR A 72 -3.46 -5.20 -23.51
N ASP A 73 -3.53 -5.53 -24.80
CA ASP A 73 -4.42 -4.88 -25.75
C ASP A 73 -5.77 -5.60 -25.77
N ALA A 74 -6.84 -4.90 -25.39
CA ALA A 74 -8.16 -5.51 -25.31
C ALA A 74 -8.79 -5.85 -26.66
N ASN A 75 -8.37 -5.17 -27.73
CA ASN A 75 -8.88 -5.42 -29.07
C ASN A 75 -8.34 -6.75 -29.59
N THR A 76 -7.03 -6.96 -29.47
CA THR A 76 -6.35 -8.16 -30.00
C THR A 76 -6.26 -9.31 -29.00
N GLY A 77 -6.25 -9.01 -27.70
CA GLY A 77 -5.89 -9.95 -26.64
C GLY A 77 -4.39 -10.23 -26.55
N GLU A 78 -3.57 -9.48 -27.29
CA GLU A 78 -2.11 -9.63 -27.27
C GLU A 78 -1.53 -9.00 -26.01
N ILE A 79 -0.47 -9.63 -25.48
CA ILE A 79 0.34 -9.06 -24.41
C ILE A 79 1.73 -8.79 -24.94
N ARG A 80 2.15 -7.54 -24.83
CA ARG A 80 3.51 -7.09 -25.16
C ARG A 80 4.13 -6.45 -23.92
N GLY A 81 5.45 -6.42 -23.85
CA GLY A 81 6.13 -5.73 -22.76
C GLY A 81 7.26 -4.83 -23.23
N ILE A 82 7.76 -4.03 -22.30
CA ILE A 82 8.97 -3.22 -22.46
C ILE A 82 9.92 -3.54 -21.32
N ASN A 83 11.15 -3.89 -21.66
CA ASN A 83 12.29 -3.96 -20.75
C ASN A 83 13.06 -2.65 -20.86
N GLY A 84 12.86 -1.79 -19.86
CA GLY A 84 13.58 -0.54 -19.66
C GLY A 84 14.69 -0.66 -18.63
N SER A 85 15.37 -1.81 -18.55
CA SER A 85 16.56 -1.96 -17.72
C SER A 85 17.83 -1.60 -18.48
N GLY A 86 18.66 -0.77 -17.86
CA GLY A 86 19.90 -0.35 -18.46
C GLY A 86 21.06 -1.32 -18.26
N ARG A 87 22.01 -1.22 -19.19
CA ARG A 87 23.26 -1.98 -19.18
C ARG A 87 24.29 -1.31 -18.26
N SER A 88 25.22 -2.09 -17.76
CA SER A 88 26.47 -1.59 -17.20
C SER A 88 27.24 -0.75 -18.22
N PRO A 89 28.01 0.26 -17.78
CA PRO A 89 28.97 0.94 -18.65
C PRO A 89 29.88 -0.05 -19.37
N ARG A 90 30.25 0.24 -20.63
CA ARG A 90 31.18 -0.61 -21.40
C ARG A 90 32.50 -0.89 -20.67
N ALA A 91 33.02 0.11 -19.95
CA ALA A 91 34.28 -0.01 -19.22
C ALA A 91 34.17 -0.79 -17.88
N GLN A 92 32.96 -1.13 -17.43
CA GLN A 92 32.74 -1.85 -16.19
C GLN A 92 32.88 -3.36 -16.40
N THR A 93 34.11 -3.82 -16.60
CA THR A 93 34.43 -5.25 -16.72
C THR A 93 34.77 -5.87 -15.36
N LEU A 94 34.76 -7.20 -15.30
CA LEU A 94 35.26 -7.93 -14.12
C LEU A 94 36.72 -7.56 -13.82
N ASP A 95 37.56 -7.44 -14.85
CA ASP A 95 38.98 -7.09 -14.69
C ASP A 95 39.15 -5.66 -14.17
N PHE A 96 38.31 -4.72 -14.59
CA PHE A 96 38.30 -3.36 -14.04
C PHE A 96 38.01 -3.38 -12.53
N LEU A 97 36.99 -4.13 -12.09
CA LEU A 97 36.63 -4.22 -10.68
C LEU A 97 37.69 -4.95 -9.85
N LYS A 98 38.29 -6.02 -10.38
CA LYS A 98 39.45 -6.69 -9.76
C LYS A 98 40.66 -5.77 -9.66
N GLY A 99 40.92 -4.96 -10.68
CA GLY A 99 41.98 -3.94 -10.68
C GLY A 99 41.77 -2.86 -9.62
N ARG A 100 40.54 -2.65 -9.15
CA ARG A 100 40.19 -1.78 -8.01
C ARG A 100 40.28 -2.49 -6.65
N GLY A 101 40.63 -3.78 -6.62
CA GLY A 101 40.77 -4.58 -5.41
C GLY A 101 39.50 -5.30 -4.96
N TYR A 102 38.44 -5.29 -5.75
CA TYR A 102 37.19 -5.99 -5.41
C TYR A 102 37.23 -7.48 -5.78
N THR A 103 36.61 -8.32 -4.94
CA THR A 103 36.47 -9.76 -5.18
C THR A 103 35.04 -10.23 -4.92
N ALA A 104 34.72 -11.48 -5.22
CA ALA A 104 33.39 -12.03 -4.95
C ALA A 104 33.07 -12.05 -3.43
N GLU A 105 34.09 -12.25 -2.60
CA GLU A 105 33.99 -12.28 -1.13
C GLU A 105 34.01 -10.88 -0.51
N ALA A 106 34.59 -9.91 -1.23
CA ALA A 106 34.65 -8.50 -0.85
C ALA A 106 34.21 -7.60 -2.01
N PRO A 107 32.92 -7.63 -2.39
CA PRO A 107 32.39 -6.80 -3.45
C PRO A 107 32.33 -5.32 -3.01
N PRO A 108 32.20 -4.36 -3.96
CA PRO A 108 31.96 -2.97 -3.64
C PRO A 108 30.73 -2.79 -2.74
N SER A 109 30.70 -1.66 -2.02
CA SER A 109 29.48 -1.25 -1.32
C SER A 109 28.32 -1.17 -2.31
N PRO A 110 27.09 -1.62 -1.95
CA PRO A 110 25.93 -1.44 -2.81
C PRO A 110 25.66 0.02 -3.21
N PHE A 111 26.21 1.00 -2.46
CA PHE A 111 26.03 2.45 -2.74
C PHE A 111 27.21 3.06 -3.53
N ASP A 112 28.13 2.23 -4.01
CA ASP A 112 29.27 2.66 -4.82
C ASP A 112 28.82 3.10 -6.23
N ALA A 113 29.48 4.12 -6.78
CA ALA A 113 29.20 4.66 -8.10
C ALA A 113 29.40 3.63 -9.21
N VAL A 114 30.25 2.62 -8.99
CA VAL A 114 30.45 1.55 -9.97
C VAL A 114 29.15 0.77 -10.21
N TYR A 115 28.22 0.68 -9.25
CA TYR A 115 26.97 -0.07 -9.44
C TYR A 115 25.84 0.72 -10.10
N VAL A 116 26.10 1.96 -10.55
CA VAL A 116 25.17 2.70 -11.39
C VAL A 116 25.23 2.15 -12.82
N THR A 117 24.20 1.42 -13.24
CA THR A 117 23.95 1.10 -14.65
C THR A 117 23.19 2.27 -15.31
N VAL A 118 23.14 2.29 -16.64
CA VAL A 118 22.43 3.36 -17.37
C VAL A 118 20.97 3.45 -16.89
N PRO A 119 20.43 4.60 -16.46
CA PRO A 119 19.03 4.69 -16.07
C PRO A 119 18.07 4.45 -17.24
N GLY A 120 17.27 3.40 -17.21
CA GLY A 120 16.37 3.04 -18.32
C GLY A 120 14.90 3.48 -18.18
N ALA A 121 14.49 3.98 -17.00
CA ALA A 121 13.10 4.37 -16.77
C ALA A 121 12.58 5.47 -17.74
N PRO A 122 13.30 6.57 -18.04
CA PRO A 122 12.82 7.60 -18.95
C PRO A 122 12.62 7.12 -20.39
N ALA A 123 13.51 6.26 -20.90
CA ALA A 123 13.33 5.63 -22.21
C ALA A 123 12.05 4.79 -22.22
N CYS A 124 11.87 3.94 -21.20
CA CYS A 124 10.71 3.07 -21.06
C CYS A 124 9.40 3.88 -20.99
N TRP A 125 9.39 5.03 -20.30
CA TRP A 125 8.24 5.92 -20.26
C TRP A 125 7.89 6.48 -21.64
N CYS A 126 8.89 6.96 -22.38
CA CYS A 126 8.69 7.46 -23.74
C CYS A 126 8.17 6.36 -24.67
N ASP A 127 8.77 5.17 -24.59
CA ASP A 127 8.41 4.02 -25.44
C ASP A 127 7.04 3.46 -25.11
N ALA A 128 6.65 3.43 -23.83
CA ALA A 128 5.31 3.01 -23.44
C ALA A 128 4.24 3.92 -24.04
N ILE A 129 4.45 5.25 -24.03
CA ILE A 129 3.54 6.20 -24.70
C ILE A 129 3.57 6.01 -26.22
N GLN A 130 4.75 5.84 -26.81
CA GLN A 130 4.88 5.70 -28.26
C GLN A 130 4.25 4.42 -28.79
N LEU A 131 4.42 3.30 -28.09
CA LEU A 131 3.99 1.98 -28.55
C LEU A 131 2.58 1.63 -28.10
N PHE A 132 2.18 2.07 -26.91
CA PHE A 132 0.93 1.64 -26.26
C PHE A 132 0.02 2.80 -25.86
N GLY A 133 0.44 4.06 -25.99
CA GLY A 133 -0.36 5.23 -25.59
C GLY A 133 -1.58 5.45 -26.48
N SER A 134 -2.52 6.29 -26.02
CA SER A 134 -3.75 6.56 -26.77
C SER A 134 -3.54 7.42 -28.02
N HIS A 135 -2.39 8.08 -28.12
CA HIS A 135 -2.07 9.16 -29.07
C HIS A 135 -3.00 10.38 -29.00
N LYS A 136 -3.83 10.50 -27.95
CA LYS A 136 -4.71 11.66 -27.71
C LYS A 136 -4.05 12.72 -26.82
N LEU A 137 -3.03 12.34 -26.07
CA LEU A 137 -2.27 13.20 -25.18
C LEU A 137 -0.80 13.16 -25.60
N SER A 138 -0.15 14.32 -25.60
CA SER A 138 1.29 14.41 -25.75
C SER A 138 2.03 13.92 -24.49
N LEU A 139 3.31 13.55 -24.63
CA LEU A 139 4.14 13.17 -23.48
C LEU A 139 4.18 14.29 -22.42
N GLN A 140 4.26 15.55 -22.85
CA GLN A 140 4.18 16.71 -21.96
C GLN A 140 2.87 16.74 -21.16
N GLU A 141 1.73 16.46 -21.79
CA GLU A 141 0.43 16.42 -21.12
C GLU A 141 0.27 15.25 -20.16
N VAL A 142 0.92 14.13 -20.44
CA VAL A 142 0.99 12.94 -19.56
C VAL A 142 1.82 13.25 -18.31
N LEU A 143 2.97 13.89 -18.47
CA LEU A 143 3.89 14.21 -17.37
C LEU A 143 3.46 15.43 -16.54
N ARG A 144 2.49 16.23 -17.02
CA ARG A 144 2.07 17.50 -16.40
C ARG A 144 1.72 17.37 -14.91
N GLY A 145 0.98 16.34 -14.52
CA GLY A 145 0.58 16.17 -13.11
C GLY A 145 1.78 15.97 -12.17
N ALA A 146 2.82 15.27 -12.64
CA ALA A 146 4.05 15.10 -11.88
C ALA A 146 4.85 16.41 -11.80
N VAL A 147 4.91 17.17 -12.90
CA VAL A 147 5.53 18.50 -12.94
C VAL A 147 4.86 19.43 -11.93
N GLU A 148 3.53 19.52 -11.94
CA GLU A 148 2.77 20.38 -11.01
C GLU A 148 3.02 19.98 -9.54
N LEU A 149 3.01 18.68 -9.23
CA LEU A 149 3.35 18.17 -7.88
C LEU A 149 4.77 18.57 -7.45
N ALA A 150 5.74 18.55 -8.38
CA ALA A 150 7.11 18.89 -8.09
C ALA A 150 7.32 20.40 -7.89
N GLU A 151 6.62 21.25 -8.64
CA GLU A 151 6.72 22.72 -8.54
C GLU A 151 5.96 23.29 -7.34
N VAL A 152 4.68 22.92 -7.20
CA VAL A 152 3.80 23.44 -6.15
C VAL A 152 4.12 22.77 -4.81
N GLY A 153 4.52 21.50 -4.86
CA GLY A 153 4.80 20.65 -3.72
C GLY A 153 3.57 19.90 -3.21
N PHE A 154 3.83 18.93 -2.34
CA PHE A 154 2.81 18.08 -1.74
C PHE A 154 3.15 17.76 -0.28
N PRO A 155 2.15 17.51 0.60
CA PRO A 155 2.41 17.06 1.96
C PRO A 155 2.89 15.61 1.95
N VAL A 156 4.05 15.35 2.56
CA VAL A 156 4.64 14.01 2.60
C VAL A 156 3.86 13.10 3.54
N GLY A 157 3.41 11.95 3.04
CA GLY A 157 2.70 10.95 3.84
C GLY A 157 3.61 10.21 4.82
N GLU A 158 3.02 9.65 5.88
CA GLU A 158 3.75 9.02 6.99
C GLU A 158 4.73 7.92 6.54
N VAL A 159 4.26 6.99 5.71
CA VAL A 159 5.10 5.89 5.19
C VAL A 159 6.26 6.44 4.35
N ALA A 160 6.00 7.41 3.48
CA ALA A 160 7.04 8.03 2.66
C ALA A 160 8.07 8.75 3.54
N ALA A 161 7.64 9.52 4.55
CA ALA A 161 8.54 10.20 5.49
C ALA A 161 9.42 9.22 6.27
N HIS A 162 8.85 8.09 6.71
CA HIS A 162 9.60 7.03 7.38
C HIS A 162 10.70 6.44 6.49
N HIS A 163 10.38 6.09 5.24
CA HIS A 163 11.38 5.56 4.29
C HIS A 163 12.43 6.60 3.90
N TRP A 164 12.03 7.86 3.76
CA TRP A 164 12.97 8.96 3.53
C TRP A 164 13.99 9.08 4.65
N ALA A 165 13.53 9.03 5.90
CA ALA A 165 14.37 9.08 7.09
C ALA A 165 15.31 7.87 7.19
N ASN A 166 14.81 6.67 6.89
CA ASN A 166 15.62 5.44 6.93
C ASN A 166 16.75 5.44 5.88
N TRP A 167 16.49 5.98 4.70
CA TRP A 167 17.42 5.93 3.57
C TRP A 167 18.28 7.18 3.39
N VAL A 168 18.11 8.21 4.23
CA VAL A 168 18.87 9.46 4.12
C VAL A 168 20.38 9.28 4.25
N ALA A 169 20.82 8.24 4.96
CA ALA A 169 22.24 7.94 5.09
C ALA A 169 22.92 7.74 3.73
N ALA A 170 22.23 7.15 2.75
CA ALA A 170 22.75 6.98 1.39
C ALA A 170 22.98 8.34 0.68
N LEU A 171 22.19 9.37 1.00
CA LEU A 171 22.33 10.72 0.43
C LEU A 171 23.41 11.56 1.13
N ARG A 172 23.72 11.23 2.40
CA ARG A 172 24.61 12.01 3.28
C ARG A 172 25.97 11.38 3.49
N ASP A 173 26.22 10.22 2.89
CA ASP A 173 27.47 9.49 3.13
C ASP A 173 28.69 10.35 2.83
N ALA A 174 29.68 10.25 3.71
CA ALA A 174 30.78 11.21 3.79
C ALA A 174 31.55 11.27 2.46
N GLY A 175 31.62 12.46 1.86
CA GLY A 175 32.33 12.71 0.59
C GLY A 175 31.44 12.99 -0.63
N LYS A 176 30.12 12.83 -0.52
CA LYS A 176 29.18 13.09 -1.63
C LYS A 176 28.54 14.48 -1.54
N GLU A 177 27.94 14.88 -0.41
CA GLU A 177 27.19 16.15 -0.24
C GLU A 177 26.18 16.46 -1.39
N LEU A 178 25.53 15.42 -1.95
CA LEU A 178 24.70 15.54 -3.17
C LEU A 178 23.20 15.71 -2.90
N GLY A 179 22.75 15.60 -1.64
CA GLY A 179 21.32 15.44 -1.31
C GLY A 179 20.44 16.71 -1.34
N GLY A 180 20.95 17.88 -1.75
CA GLY A 180 20.23 19.16 -1.63
C GLY A 180 18.82 19.14 -2.23
N ASP A 181 18.67 18.61 -3.45
CA ASP A 181 17.39 18.59 -4.17
C ASP A 181 16.35 17.60 -3.57
N LEU A 182 16.80 16.66 -2.72
CA LEU A 182 15.98 15.62 -2.11
C LEU A 182 15.78 15.83 -0.60
N LEU A 183 16.19 16.99 -0.07
CA LEU A 183 16.12 17.33 1.34
C LEU A 183 15.56 18.75 1.50
N ILE A 184 14.93 19.01 2.65
CA ILE A 184 14.45 20.35 3.03
C ILE A 184 15.46 20.93 4.01
N ASP A 185 16.19 21.97 3.60
CA ASP A 185 17.24 22.61 4.41
C ASP A 185 18.23 21.58 4.97
N GLY A 186 18.61 20.60 4.14
CA GLY A 186 19.50 19.50 4.51
C GLY A 186 18.86 18.41 5.36
N HIS A 187 17.57 18.46 5.68
CA HIS A 187 16.84 17.48 6.49
C HIS A 187 15.81 16.68 5.69
N THR A 188 15.50 15.46 6.12
CA THR A 188 14.40 14.70 5.50
C THR A 188 13.05 15.34 5.81
N PRO A 189 12.09 15.32 4.88
CA PRO A 189 10.75 15.81 5.14
C PRO A 189 10.07 14.98 6.24
N ARG A 190 9.36 15.66 7.14
CA ARG A 190 8.50 15.01 8.14
C ARG A 190 7.10 14.73 7.56
N CYS A 191 6.36 13.81 8.18
CA CYS A 191 4.96 13.59 7.85
C CYS A 191 4.17 14.92 7.92
N GLY A 192 3.37 15.20 6.89
CA GLY A 192 2.60 16.43 6.73
C GLY A 192 3.39 17.66 6.25
N GLN A 193 4.73 17.61 6.24
CA GLN A 193 5.54 18.70 5.72
C GLN A 193 5.43 18.75 4.19
N VAL A 194 5.35 19.96 3.63
CA VAL A 194 5.31 20.14 2.17
C VAL A 194 6.72 20.00 1.60
N PHE A 195 6.90 19.06 0.67
CA PHE A 195 8.13 18.91 -0.09
C PHE A 195 7.93 19.45 -1.52
N ARG A 196 8.94 20.14 -2.04
CA ARG A 196 9.00 20.69 -3.40
C ARG A 196 10.29 20.25 -4.06
N ASN A 197 10.26 20.03 -5.37
CA ASN A 197 11.43 19.66 -6.15
C ASN A 197 11.43 20.34 -7.53
N PRO A 198 11.73 21.65 -7.60
CA PRO A 198 11.76 22.40 -8.85
C PRO A 198 12.76 21.85 -9.88
N ALA A 199 13.87 21.25 -9.42
CA ALA A 199 14.86 20.62 -10.29
C ALA A 199 14.26 19.43 -11.05
N LEU A 200 13.52 18.56 -10.34
CA LEU A 200 12.82 17.44 -10.99
C LEU A 200 11.69 17.92 -11.90
N ALA A 201 10.97 18.96 -11.51
CA ALA A 201 9.96 19.57 -12.38
C ALA A 201 10.55 20.00 -13.73
N GLN A 202 11.71 20.67 -13.70
CA GLN A 202 12.41 21.10 -14.90
C GLN A 202 12.88 19.91 -15.76
N THR A 203 13.41 18.85 -15.12
CA THR A 203 13.78 17.61 -15.80
C THR A 203 12.58 16.96 -16.50
N LEU A 204 11.43 16.87 -15.82
CA LEU A 204 10.21 16.28 -16.38
C LEU A 204 9.59 17.14 -17.49
N LYS A 205 9.68 18.48 -17.39
CA LYS A 205 9.28 19.40 -18.47
C LYS A 205 10.08 19.16 -19.74
N GLU A 206 11.40 19.11 -19.62
CA GLU A 206 12.28 18.86 -20.77
C GLU A 206 12.06 17.49 -21.38
N LEU A 207 11.85 16.46 -20.55
CA LEU A 207 11.48 15.12 -21.01
C LEU A 207 10.15 15.15 -21.78
N GLY A 208 9.15 15.87 -21.29
CA GLY A 208 7.86 16.05 -21.96
C GLY A 208 7.97 16.75 -23.32
N GLU A 209 8.87 17.73 -23.44
CA GLU A 209 9.05 18.54 -24.64
C GLU A 209 9.92 17.85 -25.71
N ARG A 210 11.00 17.20 -25.30
CA ARG A 210 12.03 16.68 -26.22
C ARG A 210 12.12 15.15 -26.23
N GLY A 211 11.40 14.44 -25.37
CA GLY A 211 11.47 12.98 -25.25
C GLY A 211 12.83 12.50 -24.76
N LYS A 212 13.23 11.28 -25.17
CA LYS A 212 14.49 10.64 -24.76
C LYS A 212 15.74 11.54 -24.86
N PRO A 213 15.96 12.32 -25.94
CA PRO A 213 17.10 13.24 -26.02
C PRO A 213 17.23 14.23 -24.85
N ALA A 214 16.15 14.58 -24.14
CA ALA A 214 16.24 15.44 -22.95
C ALA A 214 17.07 14.82 -21.81
N PHE A 215 16.99 13.50 -21.66
CA PHE A 215 17.59 12.75 -20.56
C PHE A 215 18.94 12.16 -20.96
N TYR A 216 19.00 11.57 -22.15
CA TYR A 216 20.18 10.85 -22.64
C TYR A 216 21.17 11.73 -23.42
N GLN A 217 20.81 13.00 -23.67
CA GLN A 217 21.67 13.98 -24.33
C GLN A 217 21.55 15.35 -23.62
N GLY A 218 22.62 16.15 -23.63
CA GLY A 218 22.60 17.50 -23.04
C GLY A 218 22.75 17.54 -21.52
N ARG A 219 22.03 18.48 -20.85
CA ARG A 219 22.32 18.85 -19.45
C ARG A 219 22.17 17.70 -18.45
N VAL A 220 21.13 16.88 -18.61
CA VAL A 220 20.82 15.79 -17.67
C VAL A 220 21.87 14.69 -17.83
N ALA A 221 22.15 14.28 -19.07
CA ALA A 221 23.22 13.34 -19.37
C ALA A 221 24.57 13.81 -18.82
N GLN A 222 24.94 15.08 -19.04
CA GLN A 222 26.20 15.63 -18.51
C GLN A 222 26.24 15.59 -16.98
N ALA A 223 25.16 15.99 -16.30
CA ALA A 223 25.08 15.97 -14.85
C ALA A 223 25.22 14.56 -14.27
N ILE A 224 24.65 13.54 -14.95
CA ILE A 224 24.78 12.13 -14.58
C ILE A 224 26.24 11.69 -14.69
N ILE A 225 26.90 11.96 -15.81
CA ILE A 225 28.29 11.57 -16.04
C ILE A 225 29.22 12.27 -15.04
N ASP A 226 29.01 13.57 -14.80
CA ASP A 226 29.81 14.35 -13.86
C ASP A 226 29.77 13.76 -12.45
N VAL A 227 28.58 13.40 -11.96
CA VAL A 227 28.44 12.86 -10.60
C VAL A 227 28.99 11.44 -10.49
N ILE A 228 28.81 10.60 -11.50
CA ILE A 228 29.36 9.24 -11.53
C ILE A 228 30.89 9.27 -11.56
N ASN A 229 31.49 10.07 -12.45
CA ASN A 229 32.95 10.13 -12.60
C ASN A 229 33.65 10.72 -11.38
N ARG A 230 33.08 11.75 -10.75
CA ARG A 230 33.60 12.32 -9.49
C ARG A 230 33.64 11.28 -8.36
N ASN A 231 32.76 10.28 -8.42
CA ASN A 231 32.66 9.22 -7.43
C ASN A 231 33.31 7.90 -7.89
N GLY A 232 34.14 7.94 -8.93
CA GLY A 232 34.97 6.80 -9.36
C GLY A 232 34.29 5.80 -10.28
N GLY A 233 33.05 6.07 -10.72
CA GLY A 233 32.40 5.30 -11.78
C GLY A 233 32.99 5.56 -13.17
N VAL A 234 32.54 4.78 -14.15
CA VAL A 234 33.15 4.73 -15.50
C VAL A 234 32.15 4.88 -16.64
N MET A 235 30.95 5.40 -16.33
CA MET A 235 29.93 5.64 -17.34
C MET A 235 30.33 6.80 -18.25
N THR A 236 30.07 6.64 -19.54
CA THR A 236 30.33 7.66 -20.57
C THR A 236 29.04 8.21 -21.16
N LEU A 237 29.13 9.36 -21.84
CA LEU A 237 28.00 9.89 -22.61
C LEU A 237 27.57 8.95 -23.74
N ASP A 238 28.49 8.14 -24.28
CA ASP A 238 28.18 7.14 -25.30
C ASP A 238 27.37 5.99 -24.71
N ASP A 239 27.65 5.57 -23.47
CA ASP A 239 26.83 4.57 -22.76
C ASP A 239 25.39 5.08 -22.57
N LEU A 240 25.21 6.35 -22.16
CA LEU A 240 23.89 6.95 -22.00
C LEU A 240 23.16 7.12 -23.34
N SER A 241 23.82 7.72 -24.33
CA SER A 241 23.18 8.08 -25.60
C SER A 241 22.85 6.88 -26.50
N SER A 242 23.51 5.72 -26.27
CA SER A 242 23.21 4.47 -26.97
C SER A 242 22.14 3.62 -26.28
N HIS A 243 21.60 4.04 -25.15
CA HIS A 243 20.55 3.31 -24.45
C HIS A 243 19.20 3.42 -25.15
N ASP A 244 18.52 2.28 -25.27
CA ASP A 244 17.14 2.20 -25.70
C ASP A 244 16.41 1.09 -24.93
N SER A 245 15.08 1.19 -24.85
CA SER A 245 14.25 0.13 -24.27
C SER A 245 14.11 -1.03 -25.26
N GLU A 246 13.87 -2.22 -24.72
CA GLU A 246 13.65 -3.42 -25.53
C GLU A 246 12.18 -3.84 -25.49
N VAL A 247 11.57 -4.03 -26.65
CA VAL A 247 10.22 -4.62 -26.75
C VAL A 247 10.34 -6.12 -26.54
N ILE A 248 9.65 -6.62 -25.52
CA ILE A 248 9.76 -8.01 -25.08
C ILE A 248 8.45 -8.77 -25.29
N THR A 249 8.58 -10.06 -25.62
CA THR A 249 7.47 -11.02 -25.55
C THR A 249 7.46 -11.64 -24.16
N PRO A 250 6.37 -11.54 -23.38
CA PRO A 250 6.32 -12.08 -22.03
C PRO A 250 6.33 -13.61 -22.02
N ILE A 251 6.93 -14.19 -20.98
CA ILE A 251 6.87 -15.62 -20.70
C ILE A 251 5.67 -15.91 -19.80
N SER A 252 5.19 -17.15 -19.80
CA SER A 252 4.04 -17.52 -18.98
C SER A 252 4.04 -18.98 -18.57
N THR A 253 3.19 -19.29 -17.59
CA THR A 253 2.77 -20.65 -17.29
C THR A 253 1.29 -20.70 -16.94
N GLU A 254 0.71 -21.88 -17.08
CA GLU A 254 -0.69 -22.14 -16.76
C GLU A 254 -0.82 -22.75 -15.37
N PHE A 255 -1.86 -22.31 -14.66
CA PHE A 255 -2.26 -22.81 -13.35
C PHE A 255 -3.79 -22.83 -13.29
N LYS A 256 -4.37 -24.03 -13.31
CA LYS A 256 -5.82 -24.27 -13.13
C LYS A 256 -6.72 -23.37 -14.01
N GLY A 257 -6.39 -23.28 -15.30
CA GLY A 257 -7.19 -22.52 -16.29
C GLY A 257 -6.91 -21.01 -16.33
N VAL A 258 -5.94 -20.55 -15.54
CA VAL A 258 -5.41 -19.18 -15.57
C VAL A 258 -3.98 -19.21 -16.05
N ARG A 259 -3.59 -18.22 -16.84
CA ARG A 259 -2.22 -18.02 -17.29
C ARG A 259 -1.62 -16.81 -16.58
N LEU A 260 -0.48 -17.02 -15.92
CA LEU A 260 0.34 -15.96 -15.31
C LEU A 260 1.40 -15.53 -16.32
N TRP A 261 1.41 -14.24 -16.65
CA TRP A 261 2.37 -13.63 -17.56
C TRP A 261 3.36 -12.77 -16.79
N GLU A 262 4.63 -12.93 -17.14
CA GLU A 262 5.77 -12.29 -16.49
C GLU A 262 6.79 -11.85 -17.56
N PRO A 263 7.62 -10.83 -17.31
CA PRO A 263 8.70 -10.47 -18.22
C PRO A 263 9.73 -11.62 -18.33
N PRO A 264 10.36 -11.80 -19.50
CA PRO A 264 11.46 -12.75 -19.66
C PRO A 264 12.72 -12.26 -18.91
N PRO A 265 13.76 -13.11 -18.81
CA PRO A 265 15.10 -12.66 -18.41
C PRO A 265 15.55 -11.42 -19.21
N ASN A 266 16.27 -10.47 -18.62
CA ASN A 266 16.96 -10.48 -17.34
C ASN A 266 16.09 -10.23 -16.08
N SER A 267 14.76 -10.16 -16.22
CA SER A 267 13.86 -10.02 -15.07
C SER A 267 13.57 -11.36 -14.39
N GLN A 268 13.40 -11.33 -13.06
CA GLN A 268 13.12 -12.50 -12.23
C GLN A 268 11.69 -13.07 -12.36
N GLY A 269 10.94 -12.68 -13.39
CA GLY A 269 9.61 -13.21 -13.68
C GLY A 269 9.59 -14.74 -13.77
N LEU A 270 10.66 -15.31 -14.31
CA LEU A 270 10.90 -16.76 -14.35
C LEU A 270 10.77 -17.43 -12.98
N ALA A 271 11.25 -16.80 -11.90
CA ALA A 271 11.16 -17.37 -10.56
C ALA A 271 9.70 -17.55 -10.10
N ALA A 272 8.80 -16.64 -10.48
CA ALA A 272 7.38 -16.73 -10.15
C ALA A 272 6.71 -17.90 -10.91
N LEU A 273 7.07 -18.07 -12.18
CA LEU A 273 6.56 -19.16 -13.01
C LEU A 273 7.06 -20.53 -12.53
N LEU A 274 8.34 -20.64 -12.19
CA LEU A 274 8.91 -21.86 -11.60
C LEU A 274 8.23 -22.22 -10.28
N LEU A 275 8.08 -21.23 -9.40
CA LEU A 275 7.40 -21.42 -8.12
C LEU A 275 5.96 -21.92 -8.33
N LEU A 276 5.21 -21.28 -9.22
CA LEU A 276 3.82 -21.67 -9.51
C LEU A 276 3.74 -23.09 -10.09
N ASN A 277 4.66 -23.47 -10.98
CA ASN A 277 4.69 -24.80 -11.57
C ASN A 277 4.98 -25.91 -10.55
N ILE A 278 5.88 -25.67 -9.60
CA ILE A 278 6.14 -26.63 -8.52
C ILE A 278 4.88 -26.79 -7.65
N LEU A 279 4.23 -25.68 -7.30
CA LEU A 279 3.05 -25.67 -6.44
C LEU A 279 1.79 -26.28 -7.07
N ASP A 280 1.68 -26.25 -8.40
CA ASP A 280 0.59 -26.87 -9.19
C ASP A 280 0.44 -28.38 -8.94
N SER A 281 1.51 -29.04 -8.48
CA SER A 281 1.51 -30.48 -8.20
C SER A 281 0.94 -30.85 -6.82
N PHE A 282 0.61 -29.86 -5.98
CA PHE A 282 0.14 -30.09 -4.61
C PHE A 282 -1.35 -29.77 -4.44
N PRO A 283 -2.07 -30.49 -3.56
CA PRO A 283 -3.48 -30.21 -3.25
C PRO A 283 -3.62 -29.02 -2.28
N LEU A 284 -3.15 -27.84 -2.68
CA LEU A 284 -3.02 -26.64 -1.83
C LEU A 284 -4.31 -26.25 -1.12
N LYS A 285 -5.45 -26.24 -1.83
CA LYS A 285 -6.76 -25.99 -1.22
C LYS A 285 -7.09 -26.96 -0.07
N ALA A 286 -6.77 -28.24 -0.21
CA ALA A 286 -7.04 -29.26 0.81
C ALA A 286 -6.11 -29.13 2.02
N MET A 287 -4.90 -28.59 1.83
CA MET A 287 -3.96 -28.30 2.92
C MET A 287 -4.45 -27.16 3.83
N GLY A 288 -5.29 -26.25 3.30
CA GLY A 288 -5.83 -25.11 4.04
C GLY A 288 -4.90 -23.89 4.00
N HIS A 289 -5.51 -22.70 3.89
CA HIS A 289 -4.78 -21.44 3.77
C HIS A 289 -3.93 -21.16 5.02
N ASN A 290 -2.63 -20.89 4.83
CA ASN A 290 -1.66 -20.63 5.88
C ASN A 290 -1.56 -21.71 6.97
N SER A 291 -1.94 -22.96 6.66
CA SER A 291 -1.63 -24.10 7.52
C SER A 291 -0.13 -24.42 7.50
N SER A 292 0.32 -25.24 8.45
CA SER A 292 1.71 -25.71 8.49
C SER A 292 2.12 -26.48 7.24
N ASP A 293 1.23 -27.33 6.70
CA ASP A 293 1.50 -28.09 5.47
C ASP A 293 1.60 -27.18 4.25
N TYR A 294 0.67 -26.23 4.11
CA TYR A 294 0.68 -25.26 3.02
C TYR A 294 1.96 -24.41 3.05
N ILE A 295 2.29 -23.83 4.22
CA ILE A 295 3.47 -22.97 4.34
C ILE A 295 4.74 -23.79 4.16
N HIS A 296 4.81 -25.02 4.66
CA HIS A 296 5.97 -25.89 4.47
C HIS A 296 6.25 -26.10 2.97
N VAL A 297 5.23 -26.49 2.20
CA VAL A 297 5.35 -26.71 0.74
C VAL A 297 5.71 -25.41 0.02
N LEU A 298 5.08 -24.29 0.38
CA LEU A 298 5.40 -22.97 -0.17
C LEU A 298 6.87 -22.63 0.05
N VAL A 299 7.39 -22.80 1.28
CA VAL A 299 8.79 -22.50 1.61
C VAL A 299 9.75 -23.34 0.77
N GLU A 300 9.53 -24.64 0.69
CA GLU A 300 10.40 -25.56 -0.05
C GLU A 300 10.37 -25.26 -1.56
N ALA A 301 9.20 -24.98 -2.11
CA ALA A 301 9.05 -24.59 -3.51
C ALA A 301 9.75 -23.26 -3.82
N VAL A 302 9.65 -22.27 -2.91
CA VAL A 302 10.39 -21.00 -3.05
C VAL A 302 11.89 -21.26 -3.08
N ARG A 303 12.42 -22.06 -2.14
CA ARG A 303 13.86 -22.36 -2.07
C ARG A 303 14.36 -22.95 -3.39
N LEU A 304 13.61 -23.87 -4.00
CA LEU A 304 13.94 -24.45 -5.30
C LEU A 304 13.86 -23.44 -6.45
N ALA A 305 12.74 -22.71 -6.56
CA ALA A 305 12.52 -21.77 -7.65
C ALA A 305 13.52 -20.61 -7.63
N MET A 306 13.83 -20.05 -6.46
CA MET A 306 14.80 -18.97 -6.31
C MET A 306 16.23 -19.44 -6.60
N THR A 307 16.57 -20.65 -6.18
CA THR A 307 17.89 -21.26 -6.48
C THR A 307 18.08 -21.45 -7.98
N ASP A 308 17.08 -22.00 -8.67
CA ASP A 308 17.14 -22.17 -10.12
C ASP A 308 17.19 -20.82 -10.84
N ALA A 309 16.38 -19.84 -10.42
CA ALA A 309 16.42 -18.50 -10.99
C ALA A 309 17.83 -17.90 -10.86
N GLN A 310 18.45 -17.97 -9.69
CA GLN A 310 19.80 -17.42 -9.51
C GLN A 310 20.87 -18.16 -10.31
N ARG A 311 20.72 -19.47 -10.47
CA ARG A 311 21.66 -20.30 -11.24
C ARG A 311 21.63 -19.99 -12.74
N TYR A 312 20.45 -19.73 -13.30
CA TYR A 312 20.26 -19.64 -14.75
C TYR A 312 19.99 -18.22 -15.26
N LEU A 313 19.53 -17.29 -14.42
CA LEU A 313 19.12 -15.97 -14.86
C LEU A 313 20.31 -15.03 -15.03
N GLY A 314 20.44 -14.49 -16.24
CA GLY A 314 21.39 -13.44 -16.61
C GLY A 314 20.85 -12.62 -17.79
N ASP A 315 21.73 -11.84 -18.41
CA ASP A 315 21.42 -11.11 -19.64
C ASP A 315 21.36 -12.08 -20.85
N PRO A 316 20.20 -12.25 -21.52
CA PRO A 316 20.06 -13.18 -22.64
C PRO A 316 20.98 -12.86 -23.84
N ASP A 317 21.50 -11.63 -23.94
CA ASP A 317 22.48 -11.28 -24.98
C ASP A 317 23.89 -11.81 -24.68
N HIS A 318 24.13 -12.25 -23.45
CA HIS A 318 25.44 -12.71 -22.97
C HIS A 318 25.44 -14.18 -22.57
N VAL A 319 24.30 -14.74 -22.20
CA VAL A 319 24.18 -16.14 -21.72
C VAL A 319 22.98 -16.84 -22.32
N THR A 320 23.09 -18.16 -22.50
CA THR A 320 21.96 -19.00 -22.92
C THR A 320 21.17 -19.47 -21.69
N ILE A 321 19.87 -19.19 -21.69
CA ILE A 321 18.95 -19.57 -20.62
C ILE A 321 18.00 -20.63 -21.18
N PRO A 322 17.95 -21.85 -20.61
CA PRO A 322 17.11 -22.94 -21.14
C PRO A 322 15.65 -22.78 -20.71
N LEU A 323 14.99 -21.70 -21.17
CA LEU A 323 13.63 -21.33 -20.74
C LEU A 323 12.61 -22.44 -20.99
N ASP A 324 12.61 -23.07 -22.17
CA ASP A 324 11.67 -24.13 -22.51
C ASP A 324 11.79 -25.33 -21.56
N THR A 325 13.02 -25.72 -21.22
CA THR A 325 13.29 -26.80 -20.26
C THR A 325 12.85 -26.42 -18.84
N LEU A 326 13.15 -25.19 -18.41
CA LEU A 326 12.84 -24.72 -17.06
C LEU A 326 11.33 -24.57 -16.83
N LEU A 327 10.59 -24.11 -17.85
CA LEU A 327 9.14 -23.92 -17.78
C LEU A 327 8.34 -25.20 -18.07
N ASP A 328 8.99 -26.26 -18.56
CA ASP A 328 8.36 -27.56 -18.75
C ASP A 328 7.82 -28.15 -17.44
N LYS A 329 6.59 -28.68 -17.49
CA LYS A 329 5.94 -29.29 -16.32
C LYS A 329 6.68 -30.56 -15.86
N GLY A 330 7.34 -31.28 -16.77
CA GLY A 330 8.18 -32.43 -16.45
C GLY A 330 9.39 -32.07 -15.60
N TYR A 331 10.04 -30.91 -15.86
CA TYR A 331 11.10 -30.39 -14.98
C TYR A 331 10.57 -30.06 -13.58
N SER A 332 9.41 -29.41 -13.50
CA SER A 332 8.79 -29.06 -12.22
C SER A 332 8.42 -30.30 -11.39
N ASN A 333 7.96 -31.37 -12.04
CA ASN A 333 7.70 -32.66 -11.39
C ASN A 333 8.96 -33.28 -10.76
N GLN A 334 10.15 -33.09 -11.36
CA GLN A 334 11.41 -33.54 -10.76
C GLN A 334 11.74 -32.74 -9.49
N GLN A 335 11.46 -31.44 -9.50
CA GLN A 335 11.65 -30.56 -8.34
C GLN A 335 10.71 -30.95 -7.19
N VAL A 336 9.46 -31.30 -7.49
CA VAL A 336 8.46 -31.78 -6.51
C VAL A 336 8.94 -33.02 -5.75
N GLN A 337 9.62 -33.96 -6.42
CA GLN A 337 10.14 -35.19 -5.76
C GLN A 337 11.20 -34.91 -4.69
N ARG A 338 11.76 -33.68 -4.65
CA ARG A 338 12.75 -33.27 -3.65
C ARG A 338 12.11 -32.77 -2.35
N ILE A 339 10.81 -32.45 -2.38
CA ILE A 339 10.08 -31.90 -1.23
C ILE A 339 9.53 -33.04 -0.38
N SER A 340 9.91 -33.07 0.90
CA SER A 340 9.40 -34.00 1.90
C SER A 340 8.46 -33.29 2.86
N MET A 341 7.23 -33.77 3.01
CA MET A 341 6.22 -33.14 3.87
C MET A 341 6.63 -33.03 5.35
N ASP A 342 7.49 -33.94 5.81
CA ASP A 342 7.85 -34.08 7.23
C ASP A 342 9.13 -33.32 7.59
N ARG A 343 9.92 -32.88 6.60
CA ARG A 343 11.26 -32.31 6.85
C ARG A 343 11.69 -31.33 5.76
N ALA A 344 12.24 -30.19 6.18
CA ALA A 344 12.89 -29.23 5.30
C ALA A 344 14.12 -29.86 4.60
N MET A 345 14.34 -29.53 3.33
CA MET A 345 15.51 -29.95 2.56
C MET A 345 16.79 -29.44 3.21
N GLU A 346 17.76 -30.34 3.34
CA GLU A 346 19.13 -30.03 3.73
C GLU A 346 19.90 -29.52 2.51
N HIS A 347 20.75 -28.49 2.69
CA HIS A 347 21.67 -27.96 1.68
C HIS A 347 21.04 -27.60 0.31
N VAL A 348 20.23 -26.54 0.29
CA VAL A 348 19.83 -25.86 -0.95
C VAL A 348 20.73 -24.63 -1.09
N GLU A 349 21.80 -24.76 -1.87
CA GLU A 349 22.75 -23.66 -2.12
C GLU A 349 22.07 -22.54 -2.90
N PRO A 350 22.02 -21.32 -2.35
CA PRO A 350 21.44 -20.16 -3.02
C PRO A 350 22.52 -19.35 -3.74
N GLY A 351 22.09 -18.51 -4.67
CA GLY A 351 22.87 -17.37 -5.17
C GLY A 351 22.70 -16.10 -4.32
N LEU A 352 23.24 -14.99 -4.83
CA LEU A 352 23.26 -13.68 -4.17
C LEU A 352 21.83 -13.10 -3.99
N MET A 353 21.45 -12.75 -2.76
CA MET A 353 20.16 -12.07 -2.45
C MET A 353 20.37 -10.84 -1.56
N THR A 354 19.64 -9.78 -1.90
CA THR A 354 19.83 -8.42 -1.41
C THR A 354 18.47 -7.68 -1.43
N GLY A 355 18.21 -6.83 -0.45
CA GLY A 355 16.92 -6.12 -0.35
C GLY A 355 16.67 -5.14 -1.50
N SER A 356 15.41 -4.74 -1.72
CA SER A 356 15.06 -3.72 -2.71
C SER A 356 13.78 -2.96 -2.35
N ASP A 357 13.81 -1.66 -2.60
CA ASP A 357 12.66 -0.74 -2.59
C ASP A 357 12.25 -0.48 -4.04
N THR A 358 10.95 -0.52 -4.31
CA THR A 358 10.39 -0.50 -5.67
C THR A 358 9.03 0.19 -5.59
N VAL A 359 8.52 0.74 -6.70
CA VAL A 359 7.08 1.06 -6.80
C VAL A 359 6.43 0.17 -7.86
N TYR A 360 5.22 -0.29 -7.59
CA TYR A 360 4.37 -1.03 -8.51
C TYR A 360 3.01 -0.34 -8.58
N PHE A 361 2.46 -0.30 -9.78
CA PHE A 361 1.13 0.21 -10.04
C PHE A 361 0.55 -0.44 -11.29
N CYS A 362 -0.76 -0.45 -11.37
CA CYS A 362 -1.45 -0.92 -12.56
C CYS A 362 -2.66 -0.06 -12.88
N VAL A 363 -3.00 -0.08 -14.16
CA VAL A 363 -4.15 0.62 -14.72
C VAL A 363 -4.89 -0.32 -15.64
N ILE A 364 -6.23 -0.35 -15.54
CA ILE A 364 -7.11 -0.90 -16.57
C ILE A 364 -7.99 0.24 -17.05
N ASP A 365 -8.07 0.51 -18.35
CA ASP A 365 -8.89 1.60 -18.89
C ASP A 365 -10.32 1.16 -19.26
N SER A 366 -11.14 2.10 -19.72
CA SER A 366 -12.52 1.85 -20.15
C SER A 366 -12.65 0.99 -21.41
N GLN A 367 -11.58 0.84 -22.19
CA GLN A 367 -11.54 -0.04 -23.36
C GLN A 367 -11.12 -1.47 -22.98
N GLY A 368 -10.72 -1.67 -21.72
CA GLY A 368 -10.24 -2.94 -21.19
C GLY A 368 -8.74 -3.18 -21.39
N ASN A 369 -8.00 -2.20 -21.93
CA ASN A 369 -6.54 -2.33 -21.98
C ASN A 369 -6.00 -2.30 -20.57
N ALA A 370 -4.91 -3.03 -20.33
CA ALA A 370 -4.25 -3.03 -19.04
C ALA A 370 -2.77 -2.76 -19.17
N CYS A 371 -2.25 -1.99 -18.22
CA CYS A 371 -0.83 -1.70 -18.08
C CYS A 371 -0.41 -2.08 -16.66
N SER A 372 0.41 -3.12 -16.55
CA SER A 372 1.06 -3.56 -15.32
C SER A 372 2.49 -3.04 -15.35
N PHE A 373 2.83 -2.16 -14.41
CA PHE A 373 4.04 -1.34 -14.52
C PHE A 373 4.80 -1.30 -13.19
N VAL A 374 6.12 -1.40 -13.28
CA VAL A 374 7.01 -1.35 -12.13
C VAL A 374 8.22 -0.46 -12.42
N ASN A 375 8.61 0.38 -11.46
CA ASN A 375 9.71 1.34 -11.59
C ASN A 375 10.53 1.32 -10.29
N SER A 376 11.86 1.39 -10.35
CA SER A 376 12.68 1.24 -9.13
C SER A 376 14.11 1.79 -9.26
N ASN A 377 14.62 2.35 -8.15
CA ASN A 377 16.04 2.69 -7.97
C ASN A 377 16.87 1.55 -7.33
N TYR A 378 16.30 0.36 -7.22
CA TYR A 378 16.80 -0.81 -6.50
C TYR A 378 16.78 -0.70 -4.96
N MET A 379 17.75 -0.09 -4.29
CA MET A 379 17.75 0.03 -2.81
C MET A 379 17.51 1.48 -2.38
N GLY A 380 16.38 1.79 -1.77
CA GLY A 380 16.07 3.13 -1.28
C GLY A 380 16.26 4.23 -2.35
N PHE A 381 17.14 5.19 -2.06
CA PHE A 381 17.59 6.23 -2.99
C PHE A 381 18.57 5.73 -4.08
N GLY A 382 18.76 4.44 -4.24
CA GLY A 382 19.77 3.85 -5.12
C GLY A 382 21.17 4.05 -4.55
N SER A 383 22.10 4.51 -5.38
CA SER A 383 23.48 4.86 -5.01
C SER A 383 23.60 6.09 -4.10
N GLY A 384 22.50 6.85 -3.96
CA GLY A 384 22.47 8.15 -3.29
C GLY A 384 23.13 9.28 -4.08
N LEU A 385 23.68 9.00 -5.26
CA LEU A 385 24.23 10.02 -6.15
C LEU A 385 23.10 10.82 -6.79
N VAL A 386 23.11 12.14 -6.62
CA VAL A 386 22.12 13.06 -7.21
C VAL A 386 22.83 13.91 -8.26
N PRO A 387 22.47 13.77 -9.55
CA PRO A 387 22.95 14.66 -10.59
C PRO A 387 22.51 16.10 -10.28
N LYS A 388 23.47 17.03 -10.34
CA LYS A 388 23.24 18.42 -9.97
C LYS A 388 22.08 19.04 -10.78
N ASP A 389 21.20 19.79 -10.11
CA ASP A 389 20.08 20.51 -10.70
C ASP A 389 19.11 19.62 -11.50
N CYS A 390 19.04 18.32 -11.16
CA CYS A 390 18.17 17.36 -11.84
C CYS A 390 17.04 16.82 -10.95
N GLY A 391 17.18 16.86 -9.63
CA GLY A 391 16.11 16.52 -8.69
C GLY A 391 15.82 15.04 -8.48
N PHE A 392 16.72 14.13 -8.86
CA PHE A 392 16.54 12.69 -8.64
C PHE A 392 17.86 12.01 -8.27
N SER A 393 17.80 10.84 -7.64
CA SER A 393 18.99 10.02 -7.36
C SER A 393 19.16 8.89 -8.39
N LEU A 394 20.40 8.43 -8.57
CA LEU A 394 20.76 7.34 -9.47
C LEU A 394 20.65 5.99 -8.76
N GLN A 395 20.09 5.00 -9.45
CA GLN A 395 19.97 3.65 -8.95
C GLN A 395 21.31 2.97 -8.67
N ASN A 396 21.27 1.86 -7.93
CA ASN A 396 22.41 0.98 -7.70
C ASN A 396 22.18 -0.45 -8.22
N ARG A 397 21.46 -0.59 -9.34
CA ARG A 397 21.02 -1.89 -9.88
C ARG A 397 22.17 -2.86 -10.17
N GLY A 398 23.34 -2.34 -10.53
CA GLY A 398 24.55 -3.14 -10.79
C GLY A 398 25.00 -3.97 -9.58
N ALA A 399 24.55 -3.65 -8.36
CA ALA A 399 24.82 -4.45 -7.17
C ALA A 399 24.20 -5.86 -7.21
N ASN A 400 23.32 -6.15 -8.18
CA ASN A 400 22.86 -7.51 -8.44
C ASN A 400 23.88 -8.37 -9.20
N PHE A 401 24.91 -7.79 -9.82
CA PHE A 401 25.97 -8.60 -10.44
C PHE A 401 26.76 -9.36 -9.37
N THR A 402 27.28 -10.53 -9.75
CA THR A 402 28.33 -11.20 -9.00
C THR A 402 29.69 -10.94 -9.64
N LEU A 403 30.76 -11.06 -8.85
CA LEU A 403 32.14 -11.03 -9.33
C LEU A 403 32.72 -12.44 -9.53
N CYS A 404 31.89 -13.49 -9.41
CA CYS A 404 32.26 -14.88 -9.69
C CYS A 404 32.40 -15.10 -11.22
N PRO A 405 33.62 -15.37 -11.75
CA PRO A 405 33.88 -15.37 -13.20
C PRO A 405 33.00 -16.33 -14.03
N ASN A 406 32.61 -17.46 -13.45
CA ASN A 406 31.87 -18.53 -14.15
C ASN A 406 30.35 -18.45 -13.93
N HIS A 407 29.86 -17.42 -13.24
CA HIS A 407 28.44 -17.27 -12.97
C HIS A 407 27.73 -16.57 -14.14
N VAL A 408 26.53 -17.00 -14.50
CA VAL A 408 25.75 -16.44 -15.64
C VAL A 408 25.50 -14.93 -15.48
N ASN A 409 25.33 -14.49 -14.24
CA ASN A 409 25.18 -13.08 -13.85
C ASN A 409 26.50 -12.42 -13.37
N CYS A 410 27.66 -12.92 -13.82
CA CYS A 410 28.93 -12.21 -13.62
C CYS A 410 28.87 -10.85 -14.31
N VAL A 411 29.42 -9.82 -13.66
CA VAL A 411 29.57 -8.49 -14.24
C VAL A 411 30.36 -8.53 -15.55
N ASP A 412 29.89 -7.78 -16.54
CA ASP A 412 30.62 -7.49 -17.76
C ASP A 412 30.16 -6.14 -18.32
N GLY A 413 30.92 -5.55 -19.25
CA GLY A 413 30.57 -4.29 -19.89
C GLY A 413 29.39 -4.44 -20.85
N SER A 414 28.50 -3.45 -20.90
CA SER A 414 27.28 -3.51 -21.75
C SER A 414 26.37 -4.71 -21.45
N LYS A 415 26.38 -5.19 -20.22
CA LYS A 415 25.55 -6.30 -19.75
C LYS A 415 24.46 -5.77 -18.83
N ARG A 416 23.27 -6.37 -18.87
CA ARG A 416 22.20 -6.09 -17.90
C ARG A 416 22.35 -7.00 -16.68
N PRO A 417 22.27 -6.45 -15.46
CA PRO A 417 22.26 -7.29 -14.26
C PRO A 417 20.95 -8.08 -14.13
N TYR A 418 20.98 -9.18 -13.39
CA TYR A 418 19.77 -9.81 -12.83
C TYR A 418 18.86 -8.74 -12.24
N HIS A 419 17.58 -8.77 -12.64
CA HIS A 419 16.66 -7.70 -12.32
C HIS A 419 15.51 -8.17 -11.44
N THR A 420 15.31 -7.52 -10.30
CA THR A 420 14.30 -7.92 -9.31
C THR A 420 12.88 -7.48 -9.65
N ILE A 421 12.69 -6.46 -10.49
CA ILE A 421 11.35 -5.90 -10.71
C ILE A 421 10.55 -6.70 -11.74
N ILE A 422 9.32 -7.07 -11.35
CA ILE A 422 8.39 -7.86 -12.17
C ILE A 422 6.98 -7.25 -12.12
N PRO A 423 6.42 -6.83 -13.26
CA PRO A 423 4.98 -6.63 -13.42
C PRO A 423 4.31 -7.93 -13.88
N ALA A 424 3.09 -8.20 -13.40
CA ALA A 424 2.33 -9.38 -13.82
C ALA A 424 0.95 -9.07 -14.39
N LEU A 425 0.52 -9.92 -15.32
CA LEU A 425 -0.85 -9.98 -15.85
C LEU A 425 -1.38 -11.40 -15.73
N LEU A 426 -2.68 -11.53 -15.47
CA LEU A 426 -3.41 -12.79 -15.51
C LEU A 426 -4.41 -12.78 -16.66
N THR A 427 -4.42 -13.83 -17.46
CA THR A 427 -5.48 -14.10 -18.44
C THR A 427 -6.11 -15.46 -18.20
N ASP A 428 -7.25 -15.72 -18.81
CA ASP A 428 -7.69 -17.11 -18.96
C ASP A 428 -6.79 -17.86 -19.96
N CYS A 429 -6.85 -19.19 -19.89
CA CYS A 429 -6.28 -20.05 -20.92
C CYS A 429 -7.28 -20.10 -22.09
N ALA A 430 -7.18 -19.17 -23.04
CA ALA A 430 -8.00 -19.22 -24.24
C ALA A 430 -7.63 -20.40 -25.15
N THR A 431 -8.62 -20.96 -25.84
CA THR A 431 -8.42 -21.94 -26.92
C THR A 431 -7.98 -21.25 -28.20
N GLU A 432 -7.39 -21.96 -29.16
CA GLU A 432 -6.88 -21.41 -30.43
C GLU A 432 -7.89 -20.54 -31.22
N SER A 433 -9.19 -20.67 -30.94
CA SER A 433 -10.26 -19.93 -31.60
C SER A 433 -10.71 -18.65 -30.89
N GLN A 434 -10.20 -18.34 -29.69
CA GLN A 434 -10.57 -17.17 -28.90
C GLN A 434 -9.34 -16.39 -28.43
N LYS A 435 -9.47 -15.07 -28.35
CA LYS A 435 -8.44 -14.23 -27.73
C LYS A 435 -8.45 -14.43 -26.21
N PRO A 436 -7.28 -14.47 -25.53
CA PRO A 436 -7.22 -14.57 -24.09
C PRO A 436 -7.86 -13.35 -23.45
N ARG A 437 -8.71 -13.56 -22.46
CA ARG A 437 -9.37 -12.49 -21.72
C ARG A 437 -8.55 -12.14 -20.51
N LEU A 438 -8.31 -10.84 -20.33
CA LEU A 438 -7.71 -10.31 -19.12
C LEU A 438 -8.56 -10.64 -17.89
N LEU A 439 -7.92 -11.20 -16.86
CA LEU A 439 -8.51 -11.49 -15.55
C LEU A 439 -8.00 -10.51 -14.49
N ALA A 440 -6.70 -10.16 -14.52
CA ALA A 440 -6.12 -9.23 -13.58
C ALA A 440 -4.82 -8.57 -14.07
N ALA A 441 -4.53 -7.39 -13.54
CA ALA A 441 -3.18 -6.84 -13.45
C ALA A 441 -2.76 -6.82 -11.98
N LEU A 442 -1.59 -7.36 -11.66
CA LEU A 442 -1.13 -7.48 -10.27
C LEU A 442 0.38 -7.34 -10.14
N GLY A 443 0.80 -6.95 -8.95
CA GLY A 443 2.20 -6.89 -8.59
C GLY A 443 2.37 -6.69 -7.10
N VAL A 444 3.40 -7.30 -6.53
CA VAL A 444 3.74 -7.23 -5.10
C VAL A 444 5.19 -6.81 -4.97
N MET A 445 5.45 -5.58 -4.56
CA MET A 445 6.80 -5.01 -4.49
C MET A 445 7.66 -5.66 -3.41
N GLY A 446 8.99 -5.53 -3.49
CA GLY A 446 9.91 -5.90 -2.39
C GLY A 446 11.07 -6.81 -2.79
N GLY A 447 11.78 -6.50 -3.89
CA GLY A 447 12.96 -7.28 -4.29
C GLY A 447 12.68 -8.76 -4.51
N PHE A 448 13.33 -9.64 -3.74
CA PHE A 448 13.14 -11.08 -3.85
C PHE A 448 11.81 -11.59 -3.26
N MET A 449 11.03 -10.72 -2.61
CA MET A 449 9.63 -11.01 -2.23
C MET A 449 8.70 -11.02 -3.44
N GLN A 450 9.02 -10.30 -4.54
CA GLN A 450 8.07 -10.12 -5.64
C GLN A 450 7.54 -11.43 -6.22
N PRO A 451 8.38 -12.44 -6.59
CA PRO A 451 7.91 -13.68 -7.20
C PRO A 451 7.00 -14.47 -6.24
N GLN A 452 7.40 -14.52 -4.96
CA GLN A 452 6.68 -15.22 -3.91
C GLN A 452 5.36 -14.51 -3.59
N GLY A 453 5.34 -13.19 -3.62
CA GLY A 453 4.17 -12.35 -3.40
C GLY A 453 3.16 -12.46 -4.53
N HIS A 454 3.61 -12.46 -5.79
CA HIS A 454 2.75 -12.69 -6.97
C HIS A 454 2.02 -14.03 -6.85
N VAL A 455 2.77 -15.10 -6.56
CA VAL A 455 2.21 -16.44 -6.42
C VAL A 455 1.28 -16.53 -5.21
N GLN A 456 1.66 -16.01 -4.04
CA GLN A 456 0.79 -16.01 -2.86
C GLN A 456 -0.55 -15.30 -3.13
N VAL A 457 -0.54 -14.13 -3.77
CA VAL A 457 -1.77 -13.40 -4.10
C VAL A 457 -2.62 -14.17 -5.12
N LEU A 458 -2.00 -14.79 -6.13
CA LEU A 458 -2.69 -15.65 -7.09
C LEU A 458 -3.36 -16.84 -6.38
N LEU A 459 -2.62 -17.57 -5.54
CA LEU A 459 -3.14 -18.72 -4.80
C LEU A 459 -4.27 -18.32 -3.85
N ASN A 460 -4.17 -17.18 -3.18
CA ASN A 460 -5.23 -16.64 -2.33
C ASN A 460 -6.55 -16.46 -3.10
N MET A 461 -6.49 -15.95 -4.32
CA MET A 461 -7.68 -15.82 -5.17
C MET A 461 -8.16 -17.18 -5.72
N MET A 462 -7.25 -17.99 -6.25
CA MET A 462 -7.58 -19.19 -7.04
C MET A 462 -7.85 -20.44 -6.19
N GLU A 463 -7.01 -20.73 -5.18
CA GLU A 463 -7.20 -21.90 -4.30
C GLU A 463 -8.20 -21.61 -3.19
N PHE A 464 -8.12 -20.41 -2.63
CA PHE A 464 -8.80 -20.05 -1.38
C PHE A 464 -10.00 -19.12 -1.56
N GLY A 465 -10.35 -18.80 -2.82
CA GLY A 465 -11.58 -18.07 -3.18
C GLY A 465 -11.64 -16.66 -2.60
N MET A 466 -10.49 -16.04 -2.32
CA MET A 466 -10.45 -14.70 -1.76
C MET A 466 -10.71 -13.66 -2.85
N ASN A 467 -11.50 -12.63 -2.53
CA ASN A 467 -11.54 -11.43 -3.36
C ASN A 467 -10.16 -10.73 -3.33
N PRO A 468 -9.87 -9.79 -4.25
CA PRO A 468 -8.50 -9.31 -4.39
C PRO A 468 -8.02 -8.47 -3.18
N GLN A 469 -8.91 -7.89 -2.35
CA GLN A 469 -8.53 -7.17 -1.13
C GLN A 469 -8.19 -8.15 -0.03
N ARG A 470 -9.03 -9.17 0.14
CA ARG A 470 -8.76 -10.23 1.10
C ARG A 470 -7.48 -10.99 0.72
N ALA A 471 -7.22 -11.19 -0.57
CA ALA A 471 -5.99 -11.81 -1.06
C ALA A 471 -4.74 -10.97 -0.77
N LEU A 472 -4.84 -9.63 -0.86
CA LEU A 472 -3.78 -8.70 -0.49
C LEU A 472 -3.61 -8.55 1.03
N ASP A 473 -4.70 -8.57 1.80
CA ASP A 473 -4.71 -8.41 3.26
C ASP A 473 -4.23 -9.67 4.01
N ALA A 474 -4.28 -10.83 3.35
CA ALA A 474 -3.86 -12.10 3.93
C ALA A 474 -2.39 -12.05 4.41
N PRO A 475 -2.09 -12.54 5.63
CA PRO A 475 -0.72 -12.61 6.14
C PRO A 475 0.17 -13.42 5.20
N ARG A 476 1.34 -12.87 4.87
CA ARG A 476 2.28 -13.48 3.93
C ARG A 476 3.45 -14.17 4.62
N VAL A 477 4.09 -15.02 3.83
CA VAL A 477 5.36 -15.67 4.12
C VAL A 477 6.42 -15.02 3.25
N TYR A 478 7.58 -14.67 3.84
CA TYR A 478 8.75 -14.22 3.09
C TYR A 478 9.94 -15.11 3.40
N VAL A 479 10.36 -15.87 2.39
CA VAL A 479 11.51 -16.76 2.47
C VAL A 479 12.68 -16.10 1.78
N HIS A 480 13.79 -15.97 2.50
CA HIS A 480 15.03 -15.47 1.91
C HIS A 480 16.22 -16.19 2.50
N TYR A 481 17.35 -16.07 1.82
CA TYR A 481 18.62 -16.59 2.30
C TYR A 481 19.43 -15.46 2.90
N ASP A 482 19.89 -15.66 4.13
CA ASP A 482 20.78 -14.74 4.81
C ASP A 482 22.23 -15.22 4.65
N HIS A 483 22.95 -14.53 3.75
CA HIS A 483 24.37 -14.77 3.47
C HIS A 483 25.29 -14.56 4.68
N LYS A 484 24.83 -13.86 5.73
CA LYS A 484 25.63 -13.67 6.96
C LYS A 484 25.59 -14.90 7.87
N THR A 485 24.46 -15.60 7.88
CA THR A 485 24.24 -16.78 8.71
C THR A 485 24.29 -18.08 7.91
N ASP A 486 24.45 -17.98 6.59
CA ASP A 486 24.48 -19.11 5.65
C ASP A 486 23.19 -19.95 5.71
N GLN A 487 22.04 -19.31 5.94
CA GLN A 487 20.78 -19.98 6.24
C GLN A 487 19.57 -19.39 5.51
N TRP A 488 18.65 -20.28 5.12
CA TRP A 488 17.30 -19.89 4.68
C TRP A 488 16.46 -19.49 5.89
N LEU A 489 15.96 -18.25 5.89
CA LEU A 489 15.07 -17.69 6.89
C LEU A 489 13.63 -17.67 6.36
N VAL A 490 12.70 -18.13 7.19
CA VAL A 490 11.26 -18.09 6.95
C VAL A 490 10.65 -17.02 7.85
N ASN A 491 10.24 -15.91 7.27
CA ASN A 491 9.61 -14.82 8.00
C ASN A 491 8.09 -14.95 7.82
N LEU A 492 7.36 -14.82 8.93
CA LEU A 492 5.91 -14.95 8.95
C LEU A 492 5.32 -13.65 9.51
N GLU A 493 4.37 -13.06 8.77
CA GLU A 493 3.64 -11.90 9.25
C GLU A 493 2.80 -12.23 10.50
N GLU A 494 2.58 -11.20 11.31
CA GLU A 494 1.47 -11.19 12.25
C GLU A 494 0.16 -11.60 11.59
N GLY A 495 -0.55 -12.54 12.20
CA GLY A 495 -1.78 -13.15 11.67
C GLY A 495 -1.60 -14.58 11.17
N VAL A 496 -0.36 -15.08 11.03
CA VAL A 496 -0.09 -16.53 10.99
C VAL A 496 -0.11 -17.07 12.41
N ASP A 497 -0.69 -18.24 12.65
CA ASP A 497 -0.81 -18.82 13.99
C ASP A 497 0.54 -19.27 14.57
N LYS A 498 0.67 -19.23 15.91
CA LYS A 498 1.90 -19.60 16.61
C LYS A 498 2.27 -21.07 16.37
N GLU A 499 1.25 -21.93 16.39
CA GLU A 499 1.34 -23.37 16.23
C GLU A 499 1.91 -23.72 14.85
N VAL A 500 1.55 -22.94 13.83
CA VAL A 500 2.11 -23.07 12.48
C VAL A 500 3.60 -22.75 12.48
N ALA A 501 4.01 -21.67 13.14
CA ALA A 501 5.43 -21.31 13.27
C ALA A 501 6.24 -22.36 14.04
N GLU A 502 5.68 -22.94 15.11
CA GLU A 502 6.31 -24.00 15.88
C GLU A 502 6.44 -25.31 15.08
N GLU A 503 5.41 -25.67 14.34
CA GLU A 503 5.42 -26.86 13.49
C GLU A 503 6.45 -26.73 12.36
N LEU A 504 6.58 -25.55 11.75
CA LEU A 504 7.62 -25.29 10.75
C LEU A 504 9.03 -25.43 11.34
N ARG A 505 9.25 -24.95 12.58
CA ARG A 505 10.53 -25.16 13.29
C ARG A 505 10.79 -26.63 13.55
N ARG A 506 9.76 -27.41 13.93
CA ARG A 506 9.87 -28.86 14.14
C ARG A 506 10.29 -29.59 12.87
N ARG A 507 9.83 -29.15 11.70
CA ARG A 507 10.25 -29.66 10.38
C ARG A 507 11.64 -29.19 9.96
N GLY A 508 12.30 -28.29 10.71
CA GLY A 508 13.67 -27.85 10.48
C GLY A 508 13.83 -26.44 9.92
N HIS A 509 12.74 -25.69 9.70
CA HIS A 509 12.80 -24.33 9.17
C HIS A 509 13.31 -23.32 10.21
N LYS A 510 14.07 -22.30 9.75
CA LYS A 510 14.49 -21.17 10.61
C LYS A 510 13.44 -20.07 10.58
N VAL A 511 12.51 -20.12 11.54
CA VAL A 511 11.29 -19.29 11.51
C VAL A 511 11.39 -18.05 12.42
N ASN A 512 11.20 -16.87 11.81
CA ASN A 512 10.99 -15.59 12.47
C ASN A 512 9.49 -15.28 12.53
N TRP A 513 8.91 -15.28 13.73
CA TRP A 513 7.48 -15.05 13.96
C TRP A 513 7.20 -14.43 15.35
N PRO A 514 6.22 -13.51 15.48
CA PRO A 514 5.57 -12.80 14.39
C PRO A 514 6.42 -11.59 13.96
N VAL A 515 6.39 -11.24 12.67
CA VAL A 515 6.90 -9.94 12.22
C VAL A 515 5.79 -8.90 12.29
N THR A 516 6.02 -7.85 13.08
CA THR A 516 5.04 -6.79 13.40
C THR A 516 5.53 -5.39 13.00
N GLY A 517 4.62 -4.41 13.02
CA GLY A 517 4.92 -3.00 12.79
C GLY A 517 5.56 -2.71 11.42
N HIS A 518 6.45 -1.71 11.36
CA HIS A 518 7.13 -1.31 10.12
C HIS A 518 8.02 -2.41 9.51
N LYS A 519 8.46 -3.40 10.30
CA LYS A 519 9.24 -4.55 9.79
C LYS A 519 8.43 -5.40 8.79
N ARG A 520 7.11 -5.27 8.78
CA ARG A 520 6.24 -5.90 7.78
C ARG A 520 6.47 -5.39 6.35
N SER A 521 7.22 -4.30 6.17
CA SER A 521 7.62 -3.82 4.83
C SER A 521 8.32 -4.88 3.98
N GLN A 522 9.01 -5.86 4.61
CA GLN A 522 9.70 -6.94 3.90
C GLN A 522 8.77 -7.91 3.17
N PHE A 523 7.48 -7.96 3.52
CA PHE A 523 6.47 -8.80 2.85
C PHE A 523 5.82 -8.11 1.65
N GLY A 524 6.32 -6.93 1.31
CA GLY A 524 5.95 -6.22 0.12
C GLY A 524 4.63 -5.46 0.19
N ARG A 525 4.40 -4.65 -0.84
CA ARG A 525 3.14 -3.90 -1.02
C ARG A 525 2.54 -4.33 -2.34
N GLY A 526 1.31 -4.85 -2.29
CA GLY A 526 0.62 -5.33 -3.47
C GLY A 526 -0.43 -4.35 -3.96
N GLN A 527 -0.55 -4.25 -5.28
CA GLN A 527 -1.70 -3.64 -5.95
C GLN A 527 -2.30 -4.67 -6.91
N ILE A 528 -3.62 -4.67 -7.04
CA ILE A 528 -4.31 -5.55 -7.98
C ILE A 528 -5.56 -4.89 -8.53
N ILE A 529 -5.80 -5.08 -9.82
CA ILE A 529 -7.07 -4.78 -10.47
C ILE A 529 -7.54 -6.05 -11.16
N THR A 530 -8.73 -6.54 -10.81
CA THR A 530 -9.37 -7.67 -11.48
C THR A 530 -10.52 -7.24 -12.38
N VAL A 531 -10.78 -8.04 -13.41
CA VAL A 531 -11.89 -7.84 -14.35
C VAL A 531 -13.02 -8.82 -14.00
N GLY A 532 -14.15 -8.28 -13.56
CA GLY A 532 -15.35 -9.03 -13.21
C GLY A 532 -16.23 -9.41 -14.40
N ILE A 533 -17.29 -10.17 -14.12
CA ILE A 533 -18.31 -10.57 -15.11
C ILE A 533 -19.06 -9.32 -15.60
N GLY A 534 -19.22 -9.16 -16.92
CA GLY A 534 -19.89 -8.01 -17.53
C GLY A 534 -19.02 -6.74 -17.67
N GLY A 535 -17.70 -6.83 -17.50
CA GLY A 535 -16.78 -5.69 -17.68
C GLY A 535 -16.63 -4.77 -16.46
N THR A 536 -17.13 -5.18 -15.30
CA THR A 536 -16.94 -4.43 -14.05
C THR A 536 -15.49 -4.58 -13.58
N LEU A 537 -14.79 -3.48 -13.31
CA LEU A 537 -13.42 -3.48 -12.81
C LEU A 537 -13.40 -3.40 -11.28
N LEU A 538 -12.57 -4.21 -10.64
CA LEU A 538 -12.36 -4.28 -9.20
C LEU A 538 -10.91 -3.91 -8.90
N SER A 539 -10.67 -2.75 -8.29
CA SER A 539 -9.32 -2.25 -7.96
C SER A 539 -9.12 -2.08 -6.48
N ILE A 540 -7.91 -2.39 -6.03
CA ILE A 540 -7.67 -2.61 -4.62
C ILE A 540 -6.26 -2.22 -4.23
N LYS A 541 -6.17 -1.54 -3.08
CA LYS A 541 -4.94 -0.99 -2.51
C LYS A 541 -4.75 -1.46 -1.07
N LEU A 542 -3.61 -2.11 -0.78
CA LEU A 542 -3.17 -2.37 0.58
C LEU A 542 -2.59 -1.09 1.21
N ILE A 543 -3.29 -0.51 2.20
CA ILE A 543 -2.75 0.44 3.18
C ILE A 543 -3.24 -0.01 4.56
N ILE A 544 -2.32 -0.26 5.48
CA ILE A 544 -2.61 -0.61 6.88
C ILE A 544 -3.05 0.66 7.62
N HIS A 545 -4.34 0.83 7.96
CA HIS A 545 -4.82 1.87 8.90
C HIS A 545 -6.25 1.60 9.39
N PRO A 546 -6.56 1.61 10.70
CA PRO A 546 -7.84 1.14 11.25
C PRO A 546 -8.96 2.17 11.40
N GLY A 547 -10.21 1.70 11.41
CA GLY A 547 -11.37 2.46 11.87
C GLY A 547 -12.74 1.81 11.63
N SER A 548 -13.56 1.73 12.69
CA SER A 548 -15.01 1.48 12.65
C SER A 548 -15.73 2.50 13.53
N LEU A 549 -16.77 3.14 12.99
CA LEU A 549 -17.53 4.24 13.62
C LEU A 549 -18.43 3.81 14.80
N GLY A 550 -18.74 2.51 14.95
CA GLY A 550 -19.63 2.01 16.01
C GLY A 550 -19.00 2.03 17.42
N LEU A 551 -17.67 1.95 17.52
CA LEU A 551 -16.94 2.02 18.79
C LEU A 551 -16.82 3.44 19.35
N ALA A 552 -17.06 4.47 18.54
CA ALA A 552 -17.01 5.85 18.98
C ALA A 552 -18.23 6.26 19.83
N LEU A 553 -19.40 5.63 19.62
CA LEU A 553 -20.63 6.00 20.35
C LEU A 553 -20.63 5.56 21.81
N LEU A 554 -19.98 4.44 22.14
CA LEU A 554 -19.94 3.91 23.51
C LEU A 554 -19.20 4.85 24.51
N PRO A 555 -17.97 5.33 24.25
CA PRO A 555 -17.31 6.27 25.14
C PRO A 555 -18.03 7.62 25.20
N LEU A 556 -18.65 8.08 24.10
CA LEU A 556 -19.47 9.30 24.10
C LEU A 556 -20.68 9.16 25.03
N ALA A 557 -21.43 8.06 24.92
CA ALA A 557 -22.57 7.77 25.78
C ALA A 557 -22.18 7.63 27.26
N LEU A 558 -21.03 6.99 27.55
CA LEU A 558 -20.51 6.88 28.92
C LEU A 558 -20.11 8.25 29.49
N CYS A 559 -19.45 9.11 28.69
CA CYS A 559 -19.14 10.48 29.09
C CYS A 559 -20.41 11.29 29.35
N CYS A 560 -21.45 11.14 28.52
CA CYS A 560 -22.76 11.73 28.74
C CYS A 560 -23.40 11.27 30.06
N ILE A 561 -23.32 9.98 30.38
CA ILE A 561 -23.81 9.42 31.66
C ILE A 561 -23.08 10.04 32.84
N VAL A 562 -21.75 10.07 32.80
CA VAL A 562 -20.93 10.63 33.89
C VAL A 562 -21.21 12.11 34.08
N ALA A 563 -21.27 12.89 33.01
CA ALA A 563 -21.56 14.32 33.09
C ALA A 563 -22.95 14.60 33.68
N ASN A 564 -23.97 13.82 33.31
CA ASN A 564 -25.30 13.93 33.90
C ASN A 564 -25.33 13.53 35.39
N LEU A 565 -24.58 12.51 35.79
CA LEU A 565 -24.46 12.13 37.21
C LEU A 565 -23.77 13.23 38.02
N LEU A 566 -22.73 13.85 37.48
CA LEU A 566 -22.01 14.94 38.14
C LEU A 566 -22.86 16.21 38.33
N LEU A 567 -23.89 16.43 37.51
CA LEU A 567 -24.86 17.51 37.71
C LEU A 567 -25.74 17.30 38.96
N LEU A 568 -25.91 16.06 39.42
CA LEU A 568 -26.64 15.76 40.66
C LEU A 568 -25.81 16.03 41.92
N PHE A 569 -24.49 15.98 41.81
CA PHE A 569 -23.58 16.12 42.95
C PHE A 569 -22.65 17.32 42.73
N PRO A 570 -23.17 18.56 42.81
CA PRO A 570 -22.32 19.73 42.69
C PRO A 570 -21.20 19.66 43.73
N MET A 571 -19.96 19.72 43.25
CA MET A 571 -18.74 19.59 44.07
C MET A 571 -18.63 18.27 44.86
N GLY A 572 -19.38 17.22 44.48
CA GLY A 572 -19.35 15.91 45.14
C GLY A 572 -20.16 15.83 46.45
N GLU A 573 -20.93 16.87 46.79
CA GLU A 573 -21.76 16.90 48.00
C GLU A 573 -23.17 16.37 47.72
N ILE A 574 -23.70 15.52 48.63
CA ILE A 574 -25.04 14.92 48.51
C ILE A 574 -26.15 15.78 49.14
N ASP A 575 -25.77 16.78 49.95
CA ASP A 575 -26.70 17.57 50.77
C ASP A 575 -27.71 18.36 49.93
N TYR A 576 -27.31 18.79 48.73
CA TYR A 576 -28.19 19.57 47.83
C TYR A 576 -29.27 18.71 47.15
N VAL A 577 -29.00 17.42 46.94
CA VAL A 577 -30.00 16.44 46.47
C VAL A 577 -31.01 16.18 47.57
N GLN A 578 -30.55 15.96 48.80
CA GLN A 578 -31.42 15.63 49.94
C GLN A 578 -32.34 16.79 50.34
N GLN A 579 -31.93 18.03 50.09
CA GLN A 579 -32.65 19.24 50.48
C GLN A 579 -33.53 19.83 49.36
N ASP A 580 -33.64 19.15 48.22
CA ASP A 580 -34.38 19.59 47.01
C ASP A 580 -33.93 20.97 46.49
N ARG A 581 -32.60 21.15 46.41
CA ARG A 581 -31.96 22.43 46.05
C ARG A 581 -31.26 22.42 44.68
N LEU A 582 -31.64 21.47 43.83
CA LEU A 582 -31.15 21.34 42.46
C LEU A 582 -32.14 21.95 41.46
N ALA A 583 -31.61 22.36 40.30
CA ALA A 583 -32.46 22.87 39.23
C ALA A 583 -33.53 21.82 38.86
N SER A 584 -34.80 22.23 38.74
CA SER A 584 -35.93 21.30 38.60
C SER A 584 -35.80 20.37 37.38
N TYR A 585 -35.12 20.81 36.31
CA TYR A 585 -34.87 20.01 35.12
C TYR A 585 -33.70 19.02 35.25
N ILE A 586 -32.82 19.19 36.24
CA ILE A 586 -31.80 18.19 36.60
C ILE A 586 -32.47 16.96 37.24
N TRP A 587 -33.55 17.17 38.02
CA TRP A 587 -34.36 16.10 38.63
C TRP A 587 -35.10 15.21 37.60
N TYR A 588 -35.50 15.76 36.47
CA TYR A 588 -36.22 15.01 35.41
C TYR A 588 -35.29 14.18 34.50
N PHE A 589 -34.11 13.76 34.99
CA PHE A 589 -33.11 13.04 34.20
C PHE A 589 -32.74 13.80 32.92
N GLY A 590 -32.46 15.11 33.05
CA GLY A 590 -32.32 16.13 31.98
C GLY A 590 -31.20 15.96 30.94
N GLY A 591 -30.84 14.73 30.60
CA GLY A 591 -29.86 14.36 29.58
C GLY A 591 -29.46 12.88 29.69
N LEU A 592 -29.56 12.30 30.90
CA LEU A 592 -29.22 10.90 31.18
C LEU A 592 -30.06 9.92 30.36
N GLY A 593 -31.36 10.19 30.24
CA GLY A 593 -32.25 9.38 29.40
C GLY A 593 -31.91 9.48 27.92
N GLY A 594 -31.50 10.66 27.43
CA GLY A 594 -31.20 10.94 26.03
C GLY A 594 -29.81 10.49 25.59
N GLY A 595 -28.82 11.39 25.69
CA GLY A 595 -27.46 11.17 25.19
C GLY A 595 -26.69 10.08 25.95
N GLY A 596 -27.17 9.71 27.14
CA GLY A 596 -26.62 8.60 27.91
C GLY A 596 -27.23 7.24 27.55
N LEU A 597 -28.38 6.92 28.16
CA LEU A 597 -28.98 5.59 28.13
C LEU A 597 -29.54 5.21 26.76
N LEU A 598 -30.25 6.11 26.06
CA LEU A 598 -30.77 5.81 24.72
C LEU A 598 -29.64 5.62 23.70
N MET A 599 -28.47 6.24 23.88
CA MET A 599 -27.30 6.07 23.02
C MET A 599 -26.58 4.73 23.20
N LEU A 600 -26.82 4.01 24.31
CA LEU A 600 -26.31 2.64 24.48
C LEU A 600 -26.98 1.65 23.52
N ILE A 601 -28.24 1.90 23.14
CA ILE A 601 -28.99 1.05 22.20
C ILE A 601 -28.31 1.01 20.81
N PRO A 602 -28.10 2.13 20.10
CA PRO A 602 -27.34 2.13 18.86
C PRO A 602 -25.91 1.63 19.05
N SER A 603 -25.23 2.00 20.14
CA SER A 603 -23.87 1.53 20.41
C SER A 603 -23.78 0.00 20.42
N VAL A 604 -24.65 -0.67 21.18
CA VAL A 604 -24.68 -2.14 21.27
C VAL A 604 -25.12 -2.76 19.95
N VAL A 605 -26.14 -2.21 19.29
CA VAL A 605 -26.63 -2.72 18.01
C VAL A 605 -25.54 -2.64 16.93
N PHE A 606 -24.83 -1.52 16.81
CA PHE A 606 -23.76 -1.38 15.82
C PHE A 606 -22.54 -2.25 16.11
N ILE A 607 -22.22 -2.50 17.38
CA ILE A 607 -21.15 -3.42 17.77
C ILE A 607 -21.53 -4.88 17.46
N THR A 608 -22.79 -5.27 17.69
CA THR A 608 -23.26 -6.64 17.49
C THR A 608 -23.50 -7.00 16.02
N LEU A 609 -23.86 -6.03 15.18
CA LEU A 609 -23.99 -6.20 13.73
C LEU A 609 -22.68 -6.62 13.02
N GLY A 610 -21.52 -6.34 13.61
CA GLY A 610 -20.22 -6.72 13.04
C GLY A 610 -19.83 -8.20 13.18
N LYS A 611 -20.68 -9.06 13.77
CA LYS A 611 -20.30 -10.42 14.21
C LYS A 611 -21.19 -11.57 13.70
N CYS A 612 -22.10 -11.37 12.73
CA CYS A 612 -23.09 -12.41 12.37
C CYS A 612 -22.95 -12.93 10.93
N ASP A 613 -22.80 -14.26 10.77
CA ASP A 613 -22.55 -14.98 9.50
C ASP A 613 -23.80 -15.74 8.96
N CYS A 614 -25.03 -15.22 9.14
CA CYS A 614 -26.25 -15.92 8.71
C CYS A 614 -27.23 -15.05 7.89
N CYS A 615 -27.45 -15.43 6.62
CA CYS A 615 -28.20 -14.63 5.63
C CYS A 615 -29.71 -14.46 5.88
N TRP A 616 -30.39 -15.32 6.64
CA TRP A 616 -31.84 -15.13 6.91
C TRP A 616 -32.08 -13.91 7.83
N ASN A 617 -31.09 -13.53 8.63
CA ASN A 617 -31.22 -12.44 9.61
C ASN A 617 -30.96 -11.04 9.02
N GLU A 618 -30.53 -10.93 7.76
CA GLU A 618 -30.01 -9.66 7.22
C GLU A 618 -31.07 -8.56 7.11
N SER A 619 -32.28 -8.84 6.60
CA SER A 619 -33.33 -7.81 6.48
C SER A 619 -33.82 -7.30 7.85
N LEU A 620 -33.96 -8.22 8.82
CA LEU A 620 -34.38 -7.87 10.18
C LEU A 620 -33.30 -7.05 10.91
N MET A 621 -32.03 -7.39 10.68
CA MET A 621 -30.86 -6.69 11.24
C MET A 621 -30.60 -5.33 10.57
N MET A 622 -30.91 -5.18 9.29
CA MET A 622 -30.86 -3.89 8.57
C MET A 622 -31.96 -2.94 9.02
N CYS A 623 -33.19 -3.44 9.23
CA CYS A 623 -34.24 -2.66 9.89
C CYS A 623 -33.87 -2.31 11.33
N GLY A 624 -33.22 -3.24 12.05
CA GLY A 624 -32.72 -3.01 13.41
C GLY A 624 -31.65 -1.92 13.50
N SER A 625 -30.73 -1.84 12.54
CA SER A 625 -29.68 -0.82 12.51
C SER A 625 -30.23 0.58 12.21
N VAL A 626 -31.17 0.68 11.25
CA VAL A 626 -31.89 1.91 10.92
C VAL A 626 -32.71 2.38 12.12
N LEU A 627 -33.45 1.48 12.77
CA LEU A 627 -34.23 1.80 13.96
C LEU A 627 -33.34 2.28 15.11
N ALA A 628 -32.21 1.61 15.35
CA ALA A 628 -31.27 2.00 16.38
C ALA A 628 -30.62 3.36 16.10
N ALA A 629 -30.31 3.66 14.83
CA ALA A 629 -29.82 4.99 14.43
C ALA A 629 -30.85 6.09 14.70
N VAL A 630 -32.14 5.83 14.42
CA VAL A 630 -33.23 6.77 14.72
C VAL A 630 -33.36 7.00 16.23
N VAL A 631 -33.26 5.93 17.04
CA VAL A 631 -33.25 6.05 18.51
C VAL A 631 -32.08 6.92 18.99
N GLY A 632 -30.89 6.75 18.41
CA GLY A 632 -29.73 7.58 18.72
C GLY A 632 -29.90 9.07 18.34
N LEU A 633 -30.53 9.34 17.19
CA LEU A 633 -30.85 10.72 16.79
C LEU A 633 -31.84 11.39 17.76
N LEU A 634 -32.85 10.65 18.21
CA LEU A 634 -33.81 11.17 19.20
C LEU A 634 -33.15 11.39 20.56
N GLY A 635 -32.29 10.47 21.00
CA GLY A 635 -31.57 10.57 22.27
C GLY A 635 -30.61 11.76 22.32
N SER A 636 -29.78 11.92 21.29
CA SER A 636 -28.85 13.05 21.17
C SER A 636 -29.57 14.41 21.01
N ALA A 637 -30.63 14.49 20.20
CA ALA A 637 -31.42 15.71 20.06
C ALA A 637 -32.10 16.12 21.38
N TYR A 638 -32.64 15.16 22.13
CA TYR A 638 -33.20 15.43 23.45
C TYR A 638 -32.13 15.96 24.42
N CYS A 639 -30.95 15.34 24.45
CA CYS A 639 -29.84 15.79 25.28
C CYS A 639 -29.43 17.23 24.95
N PHE A 640 -29.35 17.56 23.66
CA PHE A 640 -28.99 18.91 23.19
C PHE A 640 -30.02 19.96 23.64
N VAL A 641 -31.31 19.70 23.42
CA VAL A 641 -32.39 20.65 23.76
C VAL A 641 -32.47 20.89 25.26
N ILE A 642 -32.43 19.83 26.06
CA ILE A 642 -32.54 19.98 27.53
C ILE A 642 -31.28 20.63 28.10
N SER A 643 -30.08 20.25 27.67
CA SER A 643 -28.84 20.89 28.14
C SER A 643 -28.84 22.38 27.83
N GLY A 644 -29.28 22.77 26.62
CA GLY A 644 -29.41 24.17 26.23
C GLY A 644 -30.45 24.92 27.06
N PHE A 645 -31.59 24.29 27.34
CA PHE A 645 -32.64 24.91 28.16
C PHE A 645 -32.19 25.14 29.61
N ILE A 646 -31.53 24.15 30.23
CA ILE A 646 -30.96 24.29 31.59
C ILE A 646 -29.91 25.39 31.61
N LEU A 647 -29.07 25.48 30.58
CA LEU A 647 -28.05 26.52 30.45
C LEU A 647 -28.67 27.92 30.30
N VAL A 648 -29.84 28.05 29.66
CA VAL A 648 -30.54 29.34 29.55
C VAL A 648 -31.20 29.75 30.87
N GLN A 649 -31.75 28.80 31.63
CA GLN A 649 -32.36 29.08 32.94
C GLN A 649 -31.34 29.38 34.04
N GLY A 650 -30.18 28.73 33.98
CA GLY A 650 -29.13 28.81 34.99
C GLY A 650 -29.40 27.96 36.24
N PRO A 651 -28.38 27.80 37.11
CA PRO A 651 -28.48 27.03 38.34
C PRO A 651 -29.45 27.65 39.36
N GLN A 652 -30.03 26.79 40.20
CA GLN A 652 -30.56 27.23 41.48
C GLN A 652 -29.39 27.44 42.45
N CYS A 653 -29.36 28.57 43.15
CA CYS A 653 -28.31 28.84 44.13
C CYS A 653 -28.83 29.72 45.27
N PHE A 654 -28.10 29.71 46.39
CA PHE A 654 -28.36 30.61 47.50
C PHE A 654 -27.82 32.01 47.20
N THR A 655 -28.70 33.00 47.28
CA THR A 655 -28.37 34.42 47.11
C THR A 655 -28.60 35.16 48.42
N SER A 656 -28.28 36.46 48.48
CA SER A 656 -28.59 37.31 49.64
C SER A 656 -30.09 37.37 50.00
N LYS A 657 -30.98 36.94 49.10
CA LYS A 657 -32.44 36.89 49.29
C LYS A 657 -32.98 35.46 49.55
N GLY A 658 -32.10 34.48 49.70
CA GLY A 658 -32.45 33.07 49.84
C GLY A 658 -32.22 32.24 48.57
N TRP A 659 -32.70 30.99 48.57
CA TRP A 659 -32.63 30.08 47.43
C TRP A 659 -33.54 30.54 46.30
N SER A 660 -32.98 30.79 45.11
CA SER A 660 -33.73 31.22 43.93
C SER A 660 -33.01 30.84 42.63
N TYR A 661 -33.63 31.13 41.48
CA TYR A 661 -33.00 31.09 40.16
C TYR A 661 -32.65 32.50 39.71
N PRO A 662 -31.48 33.06 40.08
CA PRO A 662 -31.17 34.46 39.82
C PRO A 662 -31.03 34.80 38.33
N PHE A 663 -30.85 33.79 37.48
CA PHE A 663 -30.59 33.95 36.05
C PHE A 663 -31.79 33.60 35.14
N ALA A 664 -32.89 33.06 35.68
CA ALA A 664 -34.00 32.53 34.87
C ALA A 664 -34.63 33.55 33.92
N ASN A 665 -34.69 34.83 34.31
CA ASN A 665 -35.27 35.91 33.50
C ASN A 665 -34.25 36.58 32.56
N GLN A 666 -32.99 36.12 32.54
CA GLN A 666 -31.92 36.74 31.76
C GLN A 666 -31.75 36.12 30.36
N GLY A 667 -32.46 35.03 30.05
CA GLY A 667 -32.38 34.37 28.75
C GLY A 667 -30.96 33.95 28.37
N GLY A 668 -30.18 33.45 29.33
CA GLY A 668 -28.78 33.04 29.11
C GLY A 668 -27.74 34.17 29.05
N ARG A 669 -28.12 35.46 29.19
CA ARG A 669 -27.16 36.58 29.15
C ARG A 669 -26.04 36.48 30.19
N TYR A 670 -26.32 35.81 31.32
CA TYR A 670 -25.34 35.57 32.39
C TYR A 670 -24.11 34.77 31.92
N LEU A 671 -24.24 33.97 30.84
CA LEU A 671 -23.14 33.20 30.26
C LEU A 671 -22.06 34.10 29.65
N LEU A 672 -22.43 35.32 29.23
CA LEU A 672 -21.52 36.31 28.65
C LEU A 672 -20.99 37.31 29.70
N GLN A 673 -21.41 37.18 30.96
CA GLN A 673 -21.06 38.11 32.04
C GLN A 673 -20.61 37.33 33.29
N PRO A 674 -19.41 36.73 33.30
CA PRO A 674 -18.91 35.93 34.42
C PRO A 674 -18.91 36.66 35.76
N ASP A 675 -18.76 37.99 35.76
CA ASP A 675 -18.81 38.81 36.98
C ASP A 675 -20.13 38.65 37.76
N THR A 676 -21.23 38.34 37.05
CA THR A 676 -22.56 38.12 37.65
C THR A 676 -22.68 36.80 38.41
N TRP A 677 -21.73 35.86 38.22
CA TRP A 677 -21.75 34.55 38.85
C TRP A 677 -21.49 34.63 40.36
N SER A 678 -20.80 35.69 40.80
CA SER A 678 -20.53 36.01 42.21
C SER A 678 -21.79 36.21 43.07
N GLY A 679 -22.97 36.38 42.43
CA GLY A 679 -24.26 36.44 43.11
C GLY A 679 -24.74 35.12 43.72
N CYS A 680 -24.15 33.99 43.30
CA CYS A 680 -24.41 32.67 43.88
C CYS A 680 -23.40 32.36 44.99
N LEU A 681 -23.86 32.37 46.24
CA LEU A 681 -23.01 32.18 47.42
C LEU A 681 -22.81 30.70 47.77
N GLN A 682 -23.84 29.87 47.60
CA GLN A 682 -23.79 28.43 47.83
C GLN A 682 -24.63 27.67 46.80
N PRO A 683 -24.16 26.53 46.26
CA PRO A 683 -22.80 25.99 46.38
C PRO A 683 -21.75 26.92 45.73
N VAL A 684 -20.51 26.93 46.25
CA VAL A 684 -19.42 27.71 45.66
C VAL A 684 -19.10 27.16 44.26
N HIS A 685 -18.87 28.03 43.28
CA HIS A 685 -18.62 27.66 41.88
C HIS A 685 -19.77 26.93 41.16
N ILE A 686 -21.00 26.92 41.71
CA ILE A 686 -22.13 26.20 41.09
C ILE A 686 -22.43 26.63 39.66
N VAL A 687 -22.23 27.92 39.35
CA VAL A 687 -22.46 28.47 38.01
C VAL A 687 -21.42 27.93 37.03
N GLU A 688 -20.14 27.95 37.41
CA GLU A 688 -19.04 27.42 36.61
C GLU A 688 -19.16 25.91 36.39
N TRP A 689 -19.52 25.16 37.44
CA TRP A 689 -19.76 23.72 37.41
C TRP A 689 -20.86 23.33 36.41
N ASN A 690 -22.04 23.96 36.53
CA ASN A 690 -23.17 23.67 35.65
C ASN A 690 -22.91 24.12 34.21
N VAL A 691 -22.31 25.30 33.99
CA VAL A 691 -21.96 25.77 32.65
C VAL A 691 -20.97 24.81 31.98
N THR A 692 -19.95 24.35 32.69
CA THR A 692 -18.93 23.42 32.15
C THR A 692 -19.55 22.09 31.73
N LEU A 693 -20.31 21.45 32.62
CA LEU A 693 -20.91 20.14 32.35
C LEU A 693 -21.98 20.21 31.25
N LEU A 694 -22.80 21.26 31.22
CA LEU A 694 -23.85 21.43 30.20
C LEU A 694 -23.26 21.78 28.82
N CYS A 695 -22.18 22.57 28.75
CA CYS A 695 -21.45 22.81 27.51
C CYS A 695 -20.79 21.52 26.97
N LEU A 696 -20.24 20.69 27.86
CA LEU A 696 -19.70 19.39 27.50
C LEU A 696 -20.81 18.47 26.95
N LEU A 697 -21.97 18.42 27.60
CA LEU A 697 -23.14 17.66 27.13
C LEU A 697 -23.65 18.14 25.77
N LEU A 698 -23.67 19.46 25.50
CA LEU A 698 -24.01 20.01 24.19
C LEU A 698 -23.03 19.55 23.10
N GLY A 699 -21.72 19.59 23.39
CA GLY A 699 -20.68 19.13 22.46
C GLY A 699 -20.78 17.63 22.15
N LEU A 700 -20.97 16.81 23.18
CA LEU A 700 -21.15 15.36 23.01
C LEU A 700 -22.40 15.02 22.21
N ALA A 701 -23.53 15.69 22.50
CA ALA A 701 -24.80 15.46 21.80
C ALA A 701 -24.69 15.77 20.29
N VAL A 702 -23.94 16.81 19.89
CA VAL A 702 -23.72 17.13 18.47
C VAL A 702 -22.92 16.02 17.77
N LEU A 703 -21.87 15.52 18.41
CA LEU A 703 -21.04 14.44 17.87
C LEU A 703 -21.84 13.13 17.72
N GLU A 704 -22.61 12.77 18.74
CA GLU A 704 -23.52 11.62 18.74
C GLU A 704 -24.56 11.72 17.63
N PHE A 705 -25.15 12.90 17.42
CA PHE A 705 -26.13 13.17 16.38
C PHE A 705 -25.53 12.98 14.98
N ILE A 706 -24.34 13.53 14.72
CA ILE A 706 -23.66 13.39 13.42
C ILE A 706 -23.37 11.91 13.11
N ILE A 707 -22.86 11.15 14.10
CA ILE A 707 -22.53 9.74 13.90
C ILE A 707 -23.80 8.92 13.60
N CYS A 708 -24.89 9.13 14.34
CA CYS A 708 -26.16 8.43 14.09
C CYS A 708 -26.77 8.84 12.74
N LEU A 709 -26.62 10.09 12.30
CA LEU A 709 -27.12 10.57 11.02
C LEU A 709 -26.39 9.91 9.84
N LEU A 710 -25.05 9.80 9.94
CA LEU A 710 -24.24 9.10 8.94
C LEU A 710 -24.62 7.61 8.86
N GLN A 711 -24.87 6.98 10.00
CA GLN A 711 -25.29 5.58 10.06
C GLN A 711 -26.71 5.37 9.53
N LEU A 712 -27.63 6.29 9.78
CA LEU A 712 -28.96 6.27 9.19
C LEU A 712 -28.89 6.38 7.66
N GLY A 713 -28.07 7.30 7.14
CA GLY A 713 -27.82 7.45 5.70
C GLY A 713 -27.29 6.16 5.08
N ASN A 714 -26.28 5.55 5.69
CA ASN A 714 -25.73 4.27 5.24
C ASN A 714 -26.76 3.13 5.32
N GLY A 715 -27.54 3.05 6.41
CA GLY A 715 -28.59 2.05 6.59
C GLY A 715 -29.68 2.15 5.53
N LEU A 716 -30.14 3.37 5.22
CA LEU A 716 -31.16 3.63 4.19
C LEU A 716 -30.63 3.34 2.78
N VAL A 717 -29.41 3.76 2.45
CA VAL A 717 -28.79 3.45 1.15
C VAL A 717 -28.69 1.95 0.94
N ASN A 718 -28.26 1.20 1.97
CA ASN A 718 -28.15 -0.24 1.89
C ASN A 718 -29.52 -0.95 1.84
N ALA A 719 -30.56 -0.42 2.49
CA ALA A 719 -31.92 -0.96 2.46
C ALA A 719 -32.61 -0.72 1.10
N VAL A 720 -32.35 0.42 0.45
CA VAL A 720 -32.96 0.78 -0.85
C VAL A 720 -32.23 0.11 -2.03
N CYS A 721 -30.90 -0.04 -1.95
CA CYS A 721 -30.09 -0.56 -3.05
C CYS A 721 -29.95 -2.11 -3.08
N ARG A 722 -30.54 -2.84 -2.13
CA ARG A 722 -30.63 -4.31 -2.16
C ARG A 722 -32.10 -4.80 -2.16
N PRO A 723 -32.79 -4.83 -3.32
CA PRO A 723 -33.89 -5.77 -3.47
C PRO A 723 -33.33 -7.18 -3.61
N CYS A 724 -33.79 -8.08 -2.75
CA CYS A 724 -33.59 -9.52 -2.86
C CYS A 724 -34.01 -10.06 -4.24
N CYS A 725 -33.04 -10.41 -5.08
CA CYS A 725 -33.11 -11.33 -6.24
C CYS A 725 -31.63 -11.66 -6.56
N TYR A 726 -31.12 -12.89 -6.59
CA TYR A 726 -31.74 -14.18 -6.83
C TYR A 726 -30.75 -15.24 -6.31
N LYS A 727 -31.17 -16.06 -5.33
CA LYS A 727 -30.54 -17.36 -5.05
C LYS A 727 -31.63 -18.39 -5.31
N GLN A 728 -31.58 -19.01 -6.48
CA GLN A 728 -32.16 -20.33 -6.68
C GLN A 728 -31.02 -21.23 -7.10
N GLU A 729 -30.47 -21.91 -6.10
CA GLU A 729 -29.84 -23.21 -6.33
C GLU A 729 -30.86 -24.07 -7.07
N TYR A 730 -30.49 -24.57 -8.26
CA TYR A 730 -30.94 -25.89 -8.66
C TYR A 730 -29.73 -26.79 -8.71
N SER A 731 -29.70 -27.66 -7.70
CA SER A 731 -29.14 -29.00 -7.79
C SER A 731 -29.52 -29.63 -9.13
N LEU A 732 -28.59 -30.38 -9.73
CA LEU A 732 -28.85 -31.31 -10.84
C LEU A 732 -30.12 -32.15 -10.58
N ASN A 733 -31.03 -32.26 -11.55
CA ASN A 733 -32.43 -32.74 -11.43
C ASN A 733 -33.28 -31.80 -10.52
N ALA A 734 -34.35 -31.15 -10.96
CA ALA A 734 -35.34 -31.41 -12.00
C ALA A 734 -35.77 -30.08 -12.67
#